data_AF-A0A0C2WRT6-F1
#
_entry.id   AF-A0A0C2WRT6-F1
#
_cell.length_a   1.000
_cell.length_b   1.000
_cell.length_c   1.000
_cell.angle_alpha   90.00
_cell.angle_beta   90.00
_cell.angle_gamma   90.00
#
_symmetry.space_group_name_H-M   'P 1'
#
loop_
_entity.id
_entity.type
_entity.pdbx_description
1 polymer ?
#
loop_
_entity_poly.entity_id
_entity_poly.type
_entity_poly.pdbx_seq_one_letter_code
_entity_poly.pdbx_strand_id
1 'polypeptide(L)'
;MRDDNPNKHTALGSAGASLLRRFERSGNLGDLIESISLQQAAVNLTPDGHPNKPSLLNNLGSAIQLRFQHLEDVNDIENAISLLQAAVDLTPDGHPDKPGRLSDSGAAVQSRFQHLGDIRDLEKTISLFQASVDLTPDSHPDKLLWLGNLGSSVQLRFGRFGDINDLESSISLFQAAIYLMPDGHPDKPDWLNNLGSAIQTRFQRLGDIKDLKKATLLFQAAVDLTPDGHPDKPRWLNNLGVVVRTHFECLGDLEDLKKAISFTQAAVDLTPEGHPDKPALLTNLGNAVRARFERFGDVGDLEEVILLIQAAVDLMPDGHPDKPGLLGNLGSAVQMRFGHFGDVNDLEKAISFKQAAVDLTPDGHPGKPGWLNNLGNAVQRRFERLGDVKDLERTISLAQVAVDLTPDGHPEKPGRLNSLGYAVETRFERFGDVKDLEKVILFIKTAVDLTPDGHSDKPGRLSNLGNAVQTRYELLGDVKDLEKAISFVQAAVDLTPEGHPDRPGRLNNLGKAVQTRFEGLGDVDDLKKAISLKQAAIDLTPDGHPDKPSRLSNLGNAVQRRFERFGDVKDLEKAISFKQTAIELTPDGHLHKPEQLNNLGNAVQTRFQRLEDVNDLEKMVSLFQAAVDLTPDGHPDKPGLLNDLGKTFFHRFRSKKLATDLQSAINSFSTSANSPTGPSIIRFRTACRWGKLSYIFGQSPIPAFERAINLLPQVAWLGTSVTNQHAQLTEAGDAVRFAVAVAIKLEEYKTAVQWVEYGRSIVWQNLLSLRTPLDDLRKAHPELAMQLQSISQQLEGSISNSHLSKEELGASQDLANRATTLAAEREEIIDKVRKTPGFEYFLKTKTFDKLAPAAHEGPVAIINVHEHRCDALVLIPDDSEHPEVSIVNIPLKTFSYDMSANLFKEFSQLLSSEGVRARGERQTGRRQPQRKKVNSFKSILADLWVHVVKPVLDGLAYQPGDHSRIWWCATGPLAFLPIHAAGNYASDVVGEKISDYVISSYTPTLTAIIDWSQPEMTKDFQILTVAQPSTPRASPLPATEKEVRQVKAIAGGVRVESLIGDEATMARVLQAMKRSNWIHLACHGLQHRIDSLKSGFLLHDKTLDLSELIKEPLPKADFAFLSACQTATGDEKIAEESVHLAAGMLFSGCKGVIGTMWSIQDNDAPKVTKAVYERMLKDGKPNRKEAARALHEAVKELRESGADLLSWVPFIHMGR
;
A
#
# COMPACT_ATOMS: atom_id res chain seq x y z
N MET A 1 -78.49 32.35 -29.87
CA MET A 1 -79.12 31.14 -30.47
C MET A 1 -80.30 30.75 -29.58
N ARG A 2 -81.48 30.43 -30.15
CA ARG A 2 -82.67 29.98 -29.38
C ARG A 2 -82.37 28.64 -28.68
N ASP A 3 -82.97 28.39 -27.52
CA ASP A 3 -82.67 27.23 -26.65
C ASP A 3 -83.11 25.86 -27.20
N ASP A 4 -83.93 25.81 -28.24
CA ASP A 4 -84.49 24.56 -28.78
C ASP A 4 -83.76 24.00 -30.03
N ASN A 5 -82.49 24.33 -30.27
CA ASN A 5 -81.76 23.78 -31.42
C ASN A 5 -81.13 22.41 -31.07
N PRO A 6 -81.58 21.29 -31.69
CA PRO A 6 -81.03 19.96 -31.43
C PRO A 6 -79.55 19.79 -31.86
N ASN A 7 -78.96 20.76 -32.57
CA ASN A 7 -77.53 20.78 -32.94
C ASN A 7 -76.70 21.79 -32.13
N LYS A 8 -77.24 22.35 -31.03
CA LYS A 8 -76.58 23.39 -30.22
C LYS A 8 -75.23 22.92 -29.67
N HIS A 9 -75.11 21.67 -29.21
CA HIS A 9 -73.86 21.08 -28.74
C HIS A 9 -72.80 21.00 -29.84
N THR A 10 -73.18 20.63 -31.06
CA THR A 10 -72.25 20.53 -32.19
C THR A 10 -71.75 21.92 -32.62
N ALA A 11 -72.64 22.92 -32.63
CA ALA A 11 -72.27 24.31 -32.93
C ALA A 11 -71.32 24.90 -31.88
N LEU A 12 -71.56 24.64 -30.58
CA LEU A 12 -70.69 25.05 -29.49
C LEU A 12 -69.32 24.35 -29.56
N GLY A 13 -69.30 23.05 -29.84
CA GLY A 13 -68.07 22.29 -30.03
C GLY A 13 -67.23 22.80 -31.21
N SER A 14 -67.86 23.08 -32.36
CA SER A 14 -67.17 23.67 -33.51
C SER A 14 -66.66 25.08 -33.24
N ALA A 15 -67.44 25.91 -32.55
CA ALA A 15 -67.01 27.25 -32.13
C ALA A 15 -65.80 27.18 -31.18
N GLY A 16 -65.83 26.26 -30.22
CA GLY A 16 -64.70 25.97 -29.33
C GLY A 16 -63.45 25.52 -30.10
N ALA A 17 -63.57 24.56 -31.02
CA ALA A 17 -62.45 24.10 -31.84
C ALA A 17 -61.89 25.20 -32.77
N SER A 18 -62.73 26.14 -33.23
CA SER A 18 -62.27 27.32 -33.98
C SER A 18 -61.51 28.31 -33.11
N LEU A 19 -61.93 28.51 -31.85
CA LEU A 19 -61.20 29.34 -30.89
C LEU A 19 -59.87 28.68 -30.48
N LEU A 20 -59.84 27.36 -30.32
CA LEU A 20 -58.59 26.62 -30.07
C LEU A 20 -57.60 26.81 -31.23
N ARG A 21 -58.04 26.67 -32.48
CA ARG A 21 -57.20 26.96 -33.65
C ARG A 21 -56.77 28.42 -33.76
N ARG A 22 -57.57 29.34 -33.23
CA ARG A 22 -57.19 30.76 -33.14
C ARG A 22 -56.10 30.94 -32.09
N PHE A 23 -56.24 30.29 -30.93
CA PHE A 23 -55.22 30.25 -29.89
C PHE A 23 -53.88 29.69 -30.41
N GLU A 24 -53.90 28.55 -31.10
CA GLU A 24 -52.70 27.93 -31.69
C GLU A 24 -51.94 28.89 -32.64
N ARG A 25 -52.65 29.85 -33.26
CA ARG A 25 -52.04 30.87 -34.12
C ARG A 25 -51.66 32.16 -33.40
N SER A 26 -52.39 32.55 -32.35
CA SER A 26 -52.29 33.85 -31.71
C SER A 26 -51.55 33.84 -30.36
N GLY A 27 -51.46 32.67 -29.71
CA GLY A 27 -51.00 32.52 -28.33
C GLY A 27 -51.89 33.20 -27.29
N ASN A 28 -53.07 33.71 -27.66
CA ASN A 28 -53.92 34.48 -26.74
C ASN A 28 -54.68 33.57 -25.78
N LEU A 29 -54.23 33.50 -24.52
CA LEU A 29 -54.82 32.66 -23.48
C LEU A 29 -56.34 32.87 -23.28
N GLY A 30 -56.86 34.07 -23.58
CA GLY A 30 -58.31 34.34 -23.54
C GLY A 30 -59.11 33.48 -24.53
N ASP A 31 -58.55 33.21 -25.71
CA ASP A 31 -59.16 32.34 -26.72
C ASP A 31 -59.21 30.88 -26.25
N LEU A 32 -58.18 30.43 -25.52
CA LEU A 32 -58.13 29.10 -24.93
C LEU A 32 -59.15 28.93 -23.80
N ILE A 33 -59.28 29.92 -22.91
CA ILE A 33 -60.26 29.90 -21.82
C ILE A 33 -61.69 29.90 -22.37
N GLU A 34 -61.97 30.74 -23.37
CA GLU A 34 -63.27 30.80 -24.03
C GLU A 34 -63.57 29.51 -24.81
N SER A 35 -62.56 28.92 -25.47
CA SER A 35 -62.65 27.60 -26.11
C SER A 35 -63.06 26.52 -25.11
N ILE A 36 -62.36 26.41 -23.98
CA ILE A 36 -62.66 25.42 -22.93
C ILE A 36 -64.10 25.62 -22.42
N SER A 37 -64.54 26.86 -22.19
CA SER A 37 -65.91 27.16 -21.75
C SER A 37 -66.98 26.68 -22.75
N LEU A 38 -66.80 26.96 -24.04
CA LEU A 38 -67.73 26.54 -25.09
C LEU A 38 -67.73 25.03 -25.28
N GLN A 39 -66.57 24.37 -25.21
CA GLN A 39 -66.45 22.92 -25.30
C GLN A 39 -67.04 22.22 -24.08
N GLN A 40 -66.89 22.77 -22.88
CA GLN A 40 -67.53 22.28 -21.66
C GLN A 40 -69.06 22.38 -21.78
N ALA A 41 -69.58 23.50 -22.28
CA ALA A 41 -71.01 23.65 -22.53
C ALA A 41 -71.53 22.64 -23.58
N ALA A 42 -70.74 22.37 -24.62
CA ALA A 42 -71.06 21.35 -25.62
C ALA A 42 -71.10 19.93 -25.02
N VAL A 43 -70.13 19.57 -24.19
CA VAL A 43 -70.09 18.28 -23.49
C VAL A 43 -71.29 18.14 -22.56
N ASN A 44 -71.64 19.17 -21.80
CA ASN A 44 -72.74 19.14 -20.83
C ASN A 44 -74.13 18.98 -21.50
N LEU A 45 -74.31 19.56 -22.70
CA LEU A 45 -75.55 19.46 -23.47
C LEU A 45 -75.70 18.14 -24.25
N THR A 46 -74.65 17.32 -24.31
CA THR A 46 -74.63 16.07 -25.09
C THR A 46 -74.89 14.86 -24.18
N PRO A 47 -75.93 14.03 -24.43
CA PRO A 47 -76.16 12.81 -23.68
C PRO A 47 -75.03 11.78 -23.83
N ASP A 48 -74.82 10.92 -22.83
CA ASP A 48 -73.66 10.00 -22.80
C ASP A 48 -73.66 8.94 -23.91
N GLY A 49 -74.83 8.54 -24.41
CA GLY A 49 -74.96 7.62 -25.55
C GLY A 49 -74.85 8.26 -26.94
N HIS A 50 -74.61 9.58 -27.02
CA HIS A 50 -74.58 10.30 -28.30
C HIS A 50 -73.25 10.06 -29.04
N PRO A 51 -73.24 9.75 -30.35
CA PRO A 51 -72.03 9.41 -31.12
C PRO A 51 -70.90 10.44 -31.06
N ASN A 52 -71.22 11.73 -30.98
CA ASN A 52 -70.22 12.81 -30.89
C ASN A 52 -69.68 13.08 -29.47
N LYS A 53 -70.25 12.48 -28.41
CA LYS A 53 -69.83 12.71 -27.02
C LYS A 53 -68.34 12.40 -26.80
N PRO A 54 -67.78 11.27 -27.28
CA PRO A 54 -66.37 10.97 -27.12
C PRO A 54 -65.45 12.01 -27.78
N SER A 55 -65.80 12.52 -28.97
CA SER A 55 -65.01 13.55 -29.66
C SER A 55 -65.02 14.88 -28.90
N LEU A 56 -66.17 15.29 -28.36
CA LEU A 56 -66.28 16.51 -27.55
C LEU A 56 -65.50 16.40 -26.24
N LEU A 57 -65.52 15.23 -25.60
CA LEU A 57 -64.71 14.95 -24.40
C LEU A 57 -63.21 14.99 -24.71
N ASN A 58 -62.79 14.41 -25.82
CA ASN A 58 -61.39 14.42 -26.24
C ASN A 58 -60.90 15.85 -26.48
N ASN A 59 -61.62 16.63 -27.29
CA ASN A 59 -61.25 18.01 -27.60
C ASN A 59 -61.18 18.89 -26.35
N LEU A 60 -62.13 18.73 -25.41
CA LEU A 60 -62.14 19.45 -24.16
C LEU A 60 -60.95 19.06 -23.28
N GLY A 61 -60.67 17.76 -23.18
CA GLY A 61 -59.52 17.22 -22.46
C GLY A 61 -58.19 17.76 -23.00
N SER A 62 -57.98 17.73 -24.32
CA SER A 62 -56.79 18.29 -24.96
C SER A 62 -56.67 19.81 -24.76
N ALA A 63 -57.78 20.56 -24.80
CA ALA A 63 -57.76 22.00 -24.55
C ALA A 63 -57.39 22.33 -23.09
N ILE A 64 -57.88 21.54 -22.12
CA ILE A 64 -57.51 21.70 -20.71
C ILE A 64 -56.05 21.29 -20.47
N GLN A 65 -55.57 20.22 -21.11
CA GLN A 65 -54.14 19.86 -21.08
C GLN A 65 -53.27 21.00 -21.61
N LEU A 66 -53.67 21.63 -22.71
CA LEU A 66 -52.96 22.79 -23.27
C LEU A 66 -52.95 23.96 -22.29
N ARG A 67 -54.04 24.18 -21.54
CA ARG A 67 -54.08 25.20 -20.48
C ARG A 67 -53.13 24.86 -19.33
N PHE A 68 -53.06 23.59 -18.93
CA PHE A 68 -52.07 23.11 -17.96
C PHE A 68 -50.63 23.40 -18.42
N GLN A 69 -50.31 23.16 -19.70
CA GLN A 69 -48.98 23.45 -20.23
C GLN A 69 -48.59 24.95 -20.16
N HIS A 70 -49.57 25.86 -20.05
CA HIS A 70 -49.32 27.30 -19.92
C HIS A 70 -49.44 27.85 -18.50
N LEU A 71 -50.28 27.25 -17.65
CA LEU A 71 -50.61 27.75 -16.31
C LEU A 71 -50.09 26.86 -15.17
N GLU A 72 -49.68 25.63 -15.47
CA GLU A 72 -49.20 24.62 -14.52
C GLU A 72 -50.18 24.30 -13.37
N ASP A 73 -51.49 24.51 -13.54
CA ASP A 73 -52.51 24.14 -12.54
C ASP A 73 -52.74 22.63 -12.51
N VAL A 74 -52.35 21.97 -11.42
CA VAL A 74 -52.48 20.52 -11.25
C VAL A 74 -53.93 20.03 -11.40
N ASN A 75 -54.94 20.84 -11.05
CA ASN A 75 -56.33 20.45 -11.25
C ASN A 75 -56.70 20.32 -12.73
N ASP A 76 -56.05 21.10 -13.60
CA ASP A 76 -56.28 21.04 -15.03
C ASP A 76 -55.79 19.71 -15.60
N ILE A 77 -54.60 19.25 -15.22
CA ILE A 77 -54.09 17.99 -15.75
C ILE A 77 -54.88 16.77 -15.23
N GLU A 78 -55.34 16.79 -13.97
CA GLU A 78 -56.22 15.74 -13.45
C GLU A 78 -57.57 15.71 -14.18
N ASN A 79 -58.16 16.88 -14.43
CA ASN A 79 -59.39 17.02 -15.20
C ASN A 79 -59.21 16.58 -16.65
N ALA A 80 -58.12 16.96 -17.31
CA ALA A 80 -57.81 16.57 -18.68
C ALA A 80 -57.66 15.05 -18.80
N ILE A 81 -56.91 14.41 -17.90
CA ILE A 81 -56.73 12.94 -17.88
C ILE A 81 -58.08 12.24 -17.69
N SER A 82 -58.94 12.73 -16.79
CA SER A 82 -60.27 12.15 -16.55
C SER A 82 -61.16 12.23 -17.80
N LEU A 83 -61.18 13.39 -18.47
CA LEU A 83 -61.98 13.60 -19.68
C LEU A 83 -61.47 12.79 -20.88
N LEU A 84 -60.15 12.70 -21.07
CA LEU A 84 -59.53 11.92 -22.13
C LEU A 84 -59.73 10.41 -21.90
N GLN A 85 -59.63 9.94 -20.66
CA GLN A 85 -59.96 8.55 -20.32
C GLN A 85 -61.43 8.24 -20.59
N ALA A 86 -62.35 9.14 -20.20
CA ALA A 86 -63.78 8.96 -20.51
C ALA A 86 -64.05 8.95 -22.03
N ALA A 87 -63.32 9.74 -22.81
CA ALA A 87 -63.38 9.70 -24.27
C ALA A 87 -62.92 8.35 -24.82
N VAL A 88 -61.82 7.79 -24.30
CA VAL A 88 -61.32 6.45 -24.68
C VAL A 88 -62.34 5.37 -24.33
N ASP A 89 -62.89 5.39 -23.12
CA ASP A 89 -63.79 4.36 -22.60
C ASP A 89 -65.14 4.32 -23.36
N LEU A 90 -65.66 5.48 -23.77
CA LEU A 90 -66.87 5.59 -24.58
C LEU A 90 -66.65 5.28 -26.07
N THR A 91 -65.41 5.01 -26.49
CA THR A 91 -65.08 4.68 -27.88
C THR A 91 -65.02 3.16 -28.09
N PRO A 92 -65.86 2.57 -28.97
CA PRO A 92 -65.85 1.14 -29.24
C PRO A 92 -64.49 0.64 -29.78
N ASP A 93 -64.15 -0.60 -29.43
CA ASP A 93 -62.98 -1.29 -30.00
C ASP A 93 -63.13 -1.40 -31.54
N GLY A 94 -62.08 -1.00 -32.28
CA GLY A 94 -62.09 -0.96 -33.74
C GLY A 94 -62.59 0.35 -34.37
N HIS A 95 -63.00 1.34 -33.58
CA HIS A 95 -63.33 2.67 -34.10
C HIS A 95 -62.06 3.39 -34.60
N PRO A 96 -62.06 4.04 -35.79
CA PRO A 96 -60.87 4.65 -36.38
C PRO A 96 -60.22 5.72 -35.49
N ASP A 97 -61.01 6.49 -34.73
CA ASP A 97 -60.46 7.53 -33.82
C ASP A 97 -59.92 6.99 -32.48
N LYS A 98 -60.13 5.70 -32.14
CA LYS A 98 -59.73 5.17 -30.82
C LYS A 98 -58.21 5.26 -30.58
N PRO A 99 -57.33 4.95 -31.56
CA PRO A 99 -55.90 5.12 -31.41
C PRO A 99 -55.48 6.57 -31.12
N GLY A 100 -56.11 7.54 -31.79
CA GLY A 100 -55.84 8.97 -31.54
C GLY A 100 -56.20 9.38 -30.11
N ARG A 101 -57.38 8.96 -29.61
CA ARG A 101 -57.81 9.24 -28.23
C ARG A 101 -56.91 8.58 -27.18
N LEU A 102 -56.41 7.37 -27.46
CA LEU A 102 -55.41 6.69 -26.62
C LEU A 102 -54.09 7.48 -26.56
N SER A 103 -53.64 8.00 -27.71
CA SER A 103 -52.44 8.85 -27.76
C SER A 103 -52.64 10.15 -26.99
N ASP A 104 -53.77 10.84 -27.16
CA ASP A 104 -54.06 12.09 -26.45
C ASP A 104 -54.12 11.85 -24.92
N SER A 105 -54.77 10.76 -24.50
CA SER A 105 -54.76 10.34 -23.09
C SER A 105 -53.35 10.02 -22.59
N GLY A 106 -52.52 9.38 -23.41
CA GLY A 106 -51.11 9.10 -23.11
C GLY A 106 -50.31 10.38 -22.91
N ALA A 107 -50.49 11.36 -23.81
CA ALA A 107 -49.82 12.66 -23.73
C ALA A 107 -50.19 13.43 -22.44
N ALA A 108 -51.45 13.39 -22.02
CA ALA A 108 -51.87 14.05 -20.78
C ALA A 108 -51.27 13.39 -19.53
N VAL A 109 -51.24 12.05 -19.49
CA VAL A 109 -50.58 11.32 -18.39
C VAL A 109 -49.06 11.59 -18.39
N GLN A 110 -48.45 11.72 -19.58
CA GLN A 110 -47.03 12.09 -19.70
C GLN A 110 -46.76 13.51 -19.18
N SER A 111 -47.63 14.48 -19.49
CA SER A 111 -47.52 15.85 -18.96
C SER A 111 -47.60 15.87 -17.42
N ARG A 112 -48.46 15.02 -16.82
CA ARG A 112 -48.49 14.87 -15.36
C ARG A 112 -47.22 14.23 -14.82
N PHE A 113 -46.70 13.19 -15.49
CA PHE A 113 -45.41 12.59 -15.13
C PHE A 113 -44.27 13.62 -15.16
N GLN A 114 -44.20 14.46 -16.20
CA GLN A 114 -43.16 15.48 -16.32
C GLN A 114 -43.22 16.51 -15.16
N HIS A 115 -44.40 16.81 -14.64
CA HIS A 115 -44.58 17.76 -13.55
C HIS A 115 -44.41 17.15 -12.15
N LEU A 116 -44.98 15.96 -11.91
CA LEU A 116 -45.03 15.33 -10.57
C LEU A 116 -43.99 14.22 -10.36
N GLY A 117 -43.46 13.63 -11.44
CA GLY A 117 -42.46 12.56 -11.38
C GLY A 117 -42.98 11.18 -10.94
N ASP A 118 -44.30 10.94 -10.92
CA ASP A 118 -44.87 9.63 -10.53
C ASP A 118 -44.60 8.55 -11.58
N ILE A 119 -43.82 7.53 -11.22
CA ILE A 119 -43.42 6.43 -12.11
C ILE A 119 -44.63 5.69 -12.70
N ARG A 120 -45.74 5.57 -11.97
CA ARG A 120 -46.95 4.88 -12.44
C ARG A 120 -47.55 5.59 -13.65
N ASP A 121 -47.37 6.90 -13.74
CA ASP A 121 -47.80 7.68 -14.89
C ASP A 121 -46.94 7.40 -16.12
N LEU A 122 -45.64 7.18 -15.94
CA LEU A 122 -44.76 6.81 -17.05
C LEU A 122 -45.11 5.42 -17.60
N GLU A 123 -45.36 4.44 -16.71
CA GLU A 123 -45.81 3.10 -17.13
C GLU A 123 -47.17 3.15 -17.83
N LYS A 124 -48.12 3.94 -17.29
CA LYS A 124 -49.43 4.13 -17.91
C LYS A 124 -49.31 4.83 -19.27
N THR A 125 -48.47 5.86 -19.38
CA THR A 125 -48.16 6.55 -20.66
C THR A 125 -47.67 5.57 -21.72
N ILE A 126 -46.67 4.73 -21.38
CA ILE A 126 -46.13 3.72 -22.30
C ILE A 126 -47.21 2.73 -22.71
N SER A 127 -48.06 2.28 -21.78
CA SER A 127 -49.15 1.35 -22.10
C SER A 127 -50.20 1.96 -23.06
N LEU A 128 -50.52 3.24 -22.89
CA LEU A 128 -51.49 3.96 -23.72
C LEU A 128 -50.95 4.20 -25.14
N PHE A 129 -49.68 4.63 -25.25
CA PHE A 129 -49.03 4.79 -26.55
C PHE A 129 -48.82 3.45 -27.27
N GLN A 130 -48.46 2.38 -26.55
CA GLN A 130 -48.35 1.04 -27.11
C GLN A 130 -49.71 0.57 -27.67
N ALA A 131 -50.79 0.71 -26.89
CA ALA A 131 -52.14 0.36 -27.34
C ALA A 131 -52.57 1.17 -28.58
N SER A 132 -52.19 2.46 -28.65
CA SER A 132 -52.43 3.30 -29.83
C SER A 132 -51.68 2.77 -31.06
N VAL A 133 -50.39 2.43 -30.92
CA VAL A 133 -49.56 1.87 -32.01
C VAL A 133 -50.08 0.51 -32.48
N ASP A 134 -50.46 -0.37 -31.58
CA ASP A 134 -50.90 -1.75 -31.88
C ASP A 134 -52.25 -1.79 -32.62
N LEU A 135 -53.15 -0.84 -32.32
CA LEU A 135 -54.46 -0.73 -32.98
C LEU A 135 -54.40 -0.08 -34.37
N THR A 136 -53.22 0.35 -34.82
CA THR A 136 -53.05 1.20 -35.99
C THR A 136 -52.31 0.49 -37.12
N PRO A 137 -52.89 0.35 -38.33
CA PRO A 137 -52.19 -0.21 -39.48
C PRO A 137 -51.02 0.68 -39.96
N ASP A 138 -49.98 0.07 -40.55
CA ASP A 138 -48.79 0.79 -41.06
C ASP A 138 -49.09 1.87 -42.11
N SER A 139 -50.22 1.76 -42.81
CA SER A 139 -50.67 2.74 -43.80
C SER A 139 -51.34 3.98 -43.20
N HIS A 140 -51.53 4.04 -41.88
CA HIS A 140 -52.19 5.17 -41.23
C HIS A 140 -51.24 6.37 -41.10
N PRO A 141 -51.65 7.59 -41.52
CA PRO A 141 -50.76 8.76 -41.56
C PRO A 141 -50.16 9.12 -40.19
N ASP A 142 -50.92 8.94 -39.11
CA ASP A 142 -50.48 9.33 -37.76
C ASP A 142 -49.67 8.24 -37.02
N LYS A 143 -49.50 7.04 -37.59
CA LYS A 143 -48.78 5.95 -36.91
C LYS A 143 -47.33 6.35 -36.61
N LEU A 144 -46.71 7.12 -37.50
CA LEU A 144 -45.35 7.63 -37.32
C LEU A 144 -45.22 8.52 -36.07
N LEU A 145 -46.23 9.35 -35.78
CA LEU A 145 -46.24 10.22 -34.60
C LEU A 145 -46.37 9.38 -33.31
N TRP A 146 -47.25 8.37 -33.31
CA TRP A 146 -47.46 7.51 -32.14
C TRP A 146 -46.27 6.61 -31.84
N LEU A 147 -45.59 6.08 -32.87
CA LEU A 147 -44.33 5.36 -32.72
C LEU A 147 -43.24 6.26 -32.11
N GLY A 148 -43.17 7.51 -32.55
CA GLY A 148 -42.24 8.50 -32.00
C GLY A 148 -42.53 8.80 -30.52
N ASN A 149 -43.78 9.08 -30.16
CA ASN A 149 -44.20 9.36 -28.78
C ASN A 149 -43.93 8.18 -27.84
N LEU A 150 -44.18 6.96 -28.32
CA LEU A 150 -43.84 5.74 -27.60
C LEU A 150 -42.32 5.62 -27.41
N GLY A 151 -41.54 5.85 -28.47
CA GLY A 151 -40.08 5.85 -28.43
C GLY A 151 -39.52 6.81 -27.38
N SER A 152 -40.01 8.06 -27.36
CA SER A 152 -39.62 9.07 -26.37
C SER A 152 -39.99 8.68 -24.95
N SER A 153 -41.15 8.06 -24.75
CA SER A 153 -41.60 7.61 -23.42
C SER A 153 -40.77 6.44 -22.89
N VAL A 154 -40.42 5.49 -23.77
CA VAL A 154 -39.52 4.37 -23.43
C VAL A 154 -38.11 4.88 -23.15
N GLN A 155 -37.62 5.87 -23.92
CA GLN A 155 -36.33 6.51 -23.64
C GLN A 155 -36.32 7.25 -22.30
N LEU A 156 -37.41 7.91 -21.92
CA LEU A 156 -37.57 8.51 -20.57
C LEU A 156 -37.53 7.45 -19.47
N ARG A 157 -38.12 6.27 -19.70
CA ARG A 157 -38.05 5.14 -18.76
C ARG A 157 -36.62 4.62 -18.63
N PHE A 158 -35.89 4.49 -19.75
CA PHE A 158 -34.46 4.21 -19.72
C PHE A 158 -33.70 5.25 -18.89
N GLY A 159 -33.95 6.55 -19.09
CA GLY A 159 -33.31 7.62 -18.33
C GLY A 159 -33.50 7.49 -16.81
N ARG A 160 -34.61 6.89 -16.38
CA ARG A 160 -34.93 6.70 -14.95
C ARG A 160 -34.35 5.42 -14.34
N PHE A 161 -34.42 4.30 -15.06
CA PHE A 161 -34.07 2.97 -14.52
C PHE A 161 -32.78 2.38 -15.09
N GLY A 162 -32.33 2.86 -16.25
CA GLY A 162 -31.12 2.41 -16.91
C GLY A 162 -31.19 1.02 -17.57
N ASP A 163 -32.38 0.46 -17.78
CA ASP A 163 -32.56 -0.84 -18.46
C ASP A 163 -32.22 -0.73 -19.95
N ILE A 164 -31.16 -1.39 -20.38
CA ILE A 164 -30.69 -1.32 -21.76
C ILE A 164 -31.71 -1.81 -22.79
N ASN A 165 -32.64 -2.68 -22.40
CA ASN A 165 -33.71 -3.15 -23.28
C ASN A 165 -34.67 -2.01 -23.66
N ASP A 166 -34.90 -1.06 -22.75
CA ASP A 166 -35.68 0.14 -23.04
C ASP A 166 -34.94 1.03 -24.05
N LEU A 167 -33.62 1.14 -23.91
CA LEU A 167 -32.82 1.91 -24.87
C LEU A 167 -32.88 1.29 -26.28
N GLU A 168 -32.68 -0.02 -26.40
CA GLU A 168 -32.80 -0.73 -27.69
C GLU A 168 -34.22 -0.66 -28.27
N SER A 169 -35.24 -0.73 -27.40
CA SER A 169 -36.64 -0.58 -27.81
C SER A 169 -36.91 0.83 -28.33
N SER A 170 -36.43 1.88 -27.65
CA SER A 170 -36.57 3.27 -28.09
C SER A 170 -35.89 3.52 -29.44
N ILE A 171 -34.67 3.00 -29.65
CA ILE A 171 -33.95 3.05 -30.92
C ILE A 171 -34.77 2.39 -32.04
N SER A 172 -35.31 1.20 -31.77
CA SER A 172 -36.14 0.46 -32.75
C SER A 172 -37.41 1.23 -33.12
N LEU A 173 -38.07 1.84 -32.14
CA LEU A 173 -39.29 2.64 -32.32
C LEU A 173 -39.02 3.92 -33.13
N PHE A 174 -37.95 4.66 -32.83
CA PHE A 174 -37.57 5.83 -33.62
C PHE A 174 -37.16 5.45 -35.05
N GLN A 175 -36.47 4.33 -35.24
CA GLN A 175 -36.15 3.83 -36.58
C GLN A 175 -37.40 3.48 -37.38
N ALA A 176 -38.40 2.85 -36.74
CA ALA A 176 -39.69 2.57 -37.37
C ALA A 176 -40.46 3.85 -37.73
N ALA A 177 -40.47 4.85 -36.83
CA ALA A 177 -41.10 6.15 -37.08
C ALA A 177 -40.46 6.88 -38.27
N ILE A 178 -39.12 6.92 -38.34
CA ILE A 178 -38.38 7.57 -39.42
C ILE A 178 -38.54 6.82 -40.76
N TYR A 179 -38.63 5.49 -40.74
CA TYR A 179 -38.84 4.68 -41.95
C TYR A 179 -40.16 4.98 -42.64
N LEU A 180 -41.21 5.26 -41.87
CA LEU A 180 -42.54 5.63 -42.38
C LEU A 180 -42.64 7.11 -42.79
N MET A 181 -41.60 7.91 -42.56
CA MET A 181 -41.66 9.38 -42.69
C MET A 181 -41.11 9.90 -44.03
N PRO A 182 -41.91 10.66 -44.81
CA PRO A 182 -41.44 11.32 -46.03
C PRO A 182 -40.28 12.29 -45.77
N ASP A 183 -39.38 12.45 -46.75
CA ASP A 183 -38.18 13.30 -46.61
C ASP A 183 -38.46 14.79 -46.35
N GLY A 184 -39.62 15.30 -46.78
CA GLY A 184 -40.02 16.70 -46.56
C GLY A 184 -40.89 16.93 -45.32
N HIS A 185 -41.04 15.95 -44.42
CA HIS A 185 -41.89 16.09 -43.24
C HIS A 185 -41.27 17.09 -42.23
N PRO A 186 -42.05 18.06 -41.70
CA PRO A 186 -41.52 19.11 -40.81
C PRO A 186 -40.86 18.55 -39.54
N ASP A 187 -41.39 17.47 -38.97
CA ASP A 187 -40.86 16.88 -37.73
C ASP A 187 -39.68 15.92 -37.95
N LYS A 188 -39.27 15.67 -39.21
CA LYS A 188 -38.18 14.72 -39.50
C LYS A 188 -36.86 15.08 -38.81
N PRO A 189 -36.43 16.36 -38.74
CA PRO A 189 -35.25 16.76 -37.97
C PRO A 189 -35.33 16.39 -36.48
N ASP A 190 -36.48 16.57 -35.83
CA ASP A 190 -36.68 16.23 -34.41
C ASP A 190 -36.46 14.74 -34.16
N TRP A 191 -37.06 13.88 -34.98
CA TRP A 191 -36.92 12.42 -34.82
C TRP A 191 -35.51 11.93 -35.13
N LEU A 192 -34.85 12.50 -36.15
CA LEU A 192 -33.43 12.23 -36.43
C LEU A 192 -32.55 12.61 -35.23
N ASN A 193 -32.82 13.76 -34.60
CA ASN A 193 -32.11 14.16 -33.40
C ASN A 193 -32.39 13.22 -32.21
N ASN A 194 -33.64 12.85 -31.98
CA ASN A 194 -34.01 11.94 -30.87
C ASN A 194 -33.36 10.56 -31.05
N LEU A 195 -33.36 10.01 -32.27
CA LEU A 195 -32.65 8.77 -32.59
C LEU A 195 -31.14 8.93 -32.41
N GLY A 196 -30.57 10.05 -32.86
CA GLY A 196 -29.14 10.38 -32.66
C GLY A 196 -28.77 10.40 -31.18
N SER A 197 -29.61 11.02 -30.34
CA SER A 197 -29.42 11.07 -28.89
C SER A 197 -29.50 9.67 -28.26
N ALA A 198 -30.50 8.86 -28.61
CA ALA A 198 -30.62 7.49 -28.10
C ALA A 198 -29.40 6.62 -28.46
N ILE A 199 -28.89 6.75 -29.70
CA ILE A 199 -27.69 6.04 -30.14
C ILE A 199 -26.42 6.55 -29.43
N GLN A 200 -26.30 7.86 -29.21
CA GLN A 200 -25.21 8.43 -28.41
C GLN A 200 -25.25 7.92 -26.97
N THR A 201 -26.44 7.83 -26.36
CA THR A 201 -26.61 7.23 -25.03
C THR A 201 -26.23 5.76 -25.03
N ARG A 202 -26.52 5.02 -26.10
CA ARG A 202 -26.07 3.63 -26.23
C ARG A 202 -24.55 3.52 -26.29
N PHE A 203 -23.89 4.41 -27.03
CA PHE A 203 -22.44 4.55 -27.01
C PHE A 203 -21.92 4.77 -25.58
N GLN A 204 -22.52 5.69 -24.82
CA GLN A 204 -22.09 5.95 -23.43
C GLN A 204 -22.22 4.71 -22.52
N ARG A 205 -23.16 3.79 -22.81
CA ARG A 205 -23.35 2.56 -22.02
C ARG A 205 -22.46 1.41 -22.47
N LEU A 206 -22.27 1.24 -23.78
CA LEU A 206 -21.63 0.07 -24.37
C LEU A 206 -20.22 0.32 -24.92
N GLY A 207 -19.92 1.56 -25.28
CA GLY A 207 -18.65 1.96 -25.89
C GLY A 207 -18.52 1.64 -27.38
N ASP A 208 -19.59 1.25 -28.09
CA ASP A 208 -19.47 0.92 -29.53
C ASP A 208 -19.25 2.17 -30.38
N ILE A 209 -18.02 2.38 -30.84
CA ILE A 209 -17.61 3.52 -31.67
C ILE A 209 -18.46 3.68 -32.95
N LYS A 210 -19.07 2.60 -33.46
CA LYS A 210 -19.97 2.68 -34.62
C LYS A 210 -21.21 3.53 -34.32
N ASP A 211 -21.65 3.55 -33.07
CA ASP A 211 -22.78 4.35 -32.63
C ASP A 211 -22.47 5.84 -32.69
N LEU A 212 -21.24 6.28 -32.36
CA LEU A 212 -20.85 7.68 -32.53
C LEU A 212 -20.93 8.11 -33.99
N LYS A 213 -20.39 7.30 -34.91
CA LYS A 213 -20.48 7.61 -36.35
C LYS A 213 -21.93 7.70 -36.83
N LYS A 214 -22.78 6.78 -36.38
CA LYS A 214 -24.21 6.78 -36.73
C LYS A 214 -24.94 7.97 -36.12
N ALA A 215 -24.68 8.32 -34.86
CA ALA A 215 -25.25 9.49 -34.20
C ALA A 215 -24.81 10.80 -34.88
N THR A 216 -23.53 10.94 -35.25
CA THR A 216 -23.02 12.10 -36.01
C THR A 216 -23.75 12.26 -37.34
N LEU A 217 -23.95 11.17 -38.09
CA LEU A 217 -24.70 11.22 -39.37
C LEU A 217 -26.17 11.64 -39.16
N LEU A 218 -26.81 11.18 -38.08
CA LEU A 218 -28.19 11.53 -37.76
C LEU A 218 -28.34 12.98 -37.34
N PHE A 219 -27.47 13.48 -36.46
CA PHE A 219 -27.47 14.89 -36.06
C PHE A 219 -27.13 15.81 -37.24
N GLN A 220 -26.18 15.42 -38.10
CA GLN A 220 -25.86 16.17 -39.32
C GLN A 220 -27.09 16.25 -40.25
N ALA A 221 -27.79 15.13 -40.46
CA ALA A 221 -29.00 15.12 -41.26
C ALA A 221 -30.10 16.02 -40.67
N ALA A 222 -30.25 16.07 -39.34
CA ALA A 222 -31.18 16.98 -38.68
C ALA A 222 -30.80 18.46 -38.92
N VAL A 223 -29.51 18.80 -38.81
CA VAL A 223 -29.00 20.16 -39.09
C VAL A 223 -29.20 20.56 -40.55
N ASP A 224 -28.91 19.66 -41.49
CA ASP A 224 -28.98 19.92 -42.93
C ASP A 224 -30.42 20.13 -43.42
N LEU A 225 -31.39 19.44 -42.82
CA LEU A 225 -32.82 19.58 -43.10
C LEU A 225 -33.46 20.81 -42.44
N THR A 226 -32.75 21.48 -41.52
CA THR A 226 -33.28 22.60 -40.73
C THR A 226 -32.80 23.96 -41.29
N PRO A 227 -33.69 24.88 -41.71
CA PRO A 227 -33.33 26.21 -42.20
C PRO A 227 -32.62 27.08 -41.14
N ASP A 228 -31.75 28.01 -41.57
CA ASP A 228 -30.94 28.86 -40.67
C ASP A 228 -31.74 29.68 -39.65
N GLY A 229 -32.94 30.11 -39.99
CA GLY A 229 -33.82 30.89 -39.10
C GLY A 229 -34.72 30.05 -38.20
N HIS A 230 -34.59 28.72 -38.20
CA HIS A 230 -35.45 27.84 -37.39
C HIS A 230 -35.05 27.87 -35.91
N PRO A 231 -36.01 27.98 -34.97
CA PRO A 231 -35.72 28.11 -33.54
C PRO A 231 -34.91 26.94 -32.96
N ASP A 232 -35.12 25.71 -33.45
CA ASP A 232 -34.39 24.53 -32.97
C ASP A 232 -32.99 24.32 -33.57
N LYS A 233 -32.61 25.08 -34.61
CA LYS A 233 -31.31 24.86 -35.28
C LYS A 233 -30.10 24.98 -34.32
N PRO A 234 -30.06 25.95 -33.39
CA PRO A 234 -29.00 26.01 -32.37
C PRO A 234 -28.89 24.73 -31.54
N ARG A 235 -30.02 24.13 -31.16
CA ARG A 235 -30.07 22.87 -30.39
C ARG A 235 -29.48 21.70 -31.18
N TRP A 236 -29.80 21.60 -32.48
CA TRP A 236 -29.24 20.58 -33.37
C TRP A 236 -27.73 20.74 -33.58
N LEU A 237 -27.27 21.97 -33.81
CA LEU A 237 -25.85 22.30 -33.95
C LEU A 237 -25.08 21.97 -32.67
N ASN A 238 -25.66 22.24 -31.51
CA ASN A 238 -25.07 21.87 -30.22
C ASN A 238 -24.93 20.36 -30.08
N ASN A 239 -25.97 19.58 -30.35
CA ASN A 239 -25.93 18.12 -30.23
C ASN A 239 -24.91 17.50 -31.20
N LEU A 240 -24.84 18.02 -32.43
CA LEU A 240 -23.82 17.65 -33.40
C LEU A 240 -22.41 17.98 -32.89
N GLY A 241 -22.20 19.19 -32.36
CA GLY A 241 -20.92 19.61 -31.78
C GLY A 241 -20.49 18.70 -30.62
N VAL A 242 -21.42 18.33 -29.74
CA VAL A 242 -21.16 17.45 -28.59
C VAL A 242 -20.76 16.04 -29.05
N VAL A 243 -21.47 15.42 -30.00
CA VAL A 243 -21.12 14.06 -30.45
C VAL A 243 -19.78 14.03 -31.19
N VAL A 244 -19.48 15.08 -31.97
CA VAL A 244 -18.23 15.20 -32.72
C VAL A 244 -17.05 15.39 -31.75
N ARG A 245 -17.25 16.17 -30.67
CA ARG A 245 -16.27 16.26 -29.57
C ARG A 245 -16.03 14.90 -28.92
N THR A 246 -17.08 14.13 -28.60
CA THR A 246 -16.94 12.79 -28.02
C THR A 246 -16.20 11.83 -28.97
N HIS A 247 -16.43 11.95 -30.28
CA HIS A 247 -15.67 11.19 -31.27
C HIS A 247 -14.18 11.57 -31.28
N PHE A 248 -13.85 12.87 -31.14
CA PHE A 248 -12.48 13.33 -30.91
C PHE A 248 -11.89 12.76 -29.61
N GLU A 249 -12.62 12.82 -28.49
CA GLU A 249 -12.14 12.31 -27.19
C GLU A 249 -11.78 10.80 -27.27
N CYS A 250 -12.51 10.03 -28.09
CA CYS A 250 -12.26 8.59 -28.25
C CYS A 250 -11.15 8.25 -29.26
N LEU A 251 -11.03 9.00 -30.36
CA LEU A 251 -10.17 8.62 -31.50
C LEU A 251 -8.99 9.58 -31.75
N GLY A 252 -9.09 10.82 -31.26
CA GLY A 252 -8.08 11.86 -31.42
C GLY A 252 -8.08 12.59 -32.77
N ASP A 253 -9.17 12.54 -33.54
CA ASP A 253 -9.27 13.23 -34.84
C ASP A 253 -9.34 14.77 -34.69
N LEU A 254 -8.28 15.46 -35.11
CA LEU A 254 -8.16 16.92 -34.99
C LEU A 254 -9.20 17.69 -35.83
N GLU A 255 -9.68 17.12 -36.93
CA GLU A 255 -10.73 17.76 -37.73
C GLU A 255 -12.07 17.73 -37.01
N ASP A 256 -12.33 16.70 -36.22
CA ASP A 256 -13.52 16.63 -35.38
C ASP A 256 -13.47 17.66 -34.25
N LEU A 257 -12.32 17.87 -33.61
CA LEU A 257 -12.20 18.93 -32.61
C LEU A 257 -12.49 20.32 -33.19
N LYS A 258 -11.97 20.63 -34.38
CA LYS A 258 -12.27 21.91 -35.08
C LYS A 258 -13.76 22.04 -35.41
N LYS A 259 -14.37 20.97 -35.94
CA LYS A 259 -15.80 20.93 -36.25
C LYS A 259 -16.65 21.11 -35.01
N ALA A 260 -16.32 20.41 -33.92
CA ALA A 260 -17.03 20.51 -32.65
C ALA A 260 -17.10 21.95 -32.15
N ILE A 261 -15.95 22.62 -32.09
CA ILE A 261 -15.86 24.04 -31.70
C ILE A 261 -16.69 24.91 -32.66
N SER A 262 -16.58 24.69 -33.98
CA SER A 262 -17.33 25.47 -34.96
C SER A 262 -18.85 25.31 -34.82
N PHE A 263 -19.34 24.09 -34.57
CA PHE A 263 -20.76 23.80 -34.41
C PHE A 263 -21.31 24.35 -33.10
N THR A 264 -20.59 24.19 -31.99
CA THR A 264 -21.00 24.77 -30.70
C THR A 264 -20.93 26.29 -30.72
N GLN A 265 -19.96 26.89 -31.41
CA GLN A 265 -19.88 28.33 -31.58
C GLN A 265 -21.06 28.86 -32.41
N ALA A 266 -21.37 28.21 -33.53
CA ALA A 266 -22.53 28.59 -34.35
C ALA A 266 -23.85 28.50 -33.56
N ALA A 267 -24.00 27.49 -32.69
CA ALA A 267 -25.16 27.40 -31.80
C ALA A 267 -25.24 28.59 -30.82
N VAL A 268 -24.12 28.98 -30.21
CA VAL A 268 -24.05 30.14 -29.31
C VAL A 268 -24.35 31.45 -30.07
N ASP A 269 -23.80 31.63 -31.26
CA ASP A 269 -23.95 32.87 -32.06
C ASP A 269 -25.39 33.07 -32.57
N LEU A 270 -26.09 31.98 -32.91
CA LEU A 270 -27.49 32.01 -33.34
C LEU A 270 -28.49 32.22 -32.19
N THR A 271 -28.04 32.12 -30.94
CA THR A 271 -28.92 32.17 -29.75
C THR A 271 -28.85 33.55 -29.07
N PRO A 272 -29.98 34.27 -28.89
CA PRO A 272 -29.99 35.55 -28.19
C PRO A 272 -29.54 35.48 -26.71
N GLU A 273 -29.00 36.57 -26.16
CA GLU A 273 -28.46 36.62 -24.78
C GLU A 273 -29.48 36.29 -23.67
N GLY A 274 -30.77 36.56 -23.89
CA GLY A 274 -31.83 36.25 -22.92
C GLY A 274 -32.45 34.85 -23.07
N HIS A 275 -31.95 34.02 -23.98
CA HIS A 275 -32.56 32.72 -24.27
C HIS A 275 -32.26 31.70 -23.14
N PRO A 276 -33.26 30.93 -22.67
CA PRO A 276 -33.08 29.94 -21.60
C PRO A 276 -31.95 28.92 -21.84
N ASP A 277 -31.74 28.52 -23.11
CA ASP A 277 -30.72 27.52 -23.46
C ASP A 277 -29.29 28.10 -23.57
N LYS A 278 -29.13 29.43 -23.61
CA LYS A 278 -27.82 30.08 -23.82
C LYS A 278 -26.74 29.60 -22.82
N PRO A 279 -27.01 29.45 -21.50
CA PRO A 279 -26.02 28.95 -20.54
C PRO A 279 -25.53 27.52 -20.84
N ALA A 280 -26.42 26.62 -21.30
CA ALA A 280 -26.05 25.26 -21.67
C ALA A 280 -25.15 25.23 -22.92
N LEU A 281 -25.46 26.08 -23.90
CA LEU A 281 -24.65 26.22 -25.13
C LEU A 281 -23.25 26.75 -24.84
N LEU A 282 -23.13 27.79 -24.00
CA LEU A 282 -21.84 28.35 -23.56
C LEU A 282 -20.99 27.30 -22.85
N THR A 283 -21.61 26.45 -22.03
CA THR A 283 -20.93 25.36 -21.32
C THR A 283 -20.41 24.30 -22.28
N ASN A 284 -21.18 23.92 -23.30
CA ASN A 284 -20.76 22.94 -24.30
C ASN A 284 -19.64 23.46 -25.21
N LEU A 285 -19.70 24.73 -25.59
CA LEU A 285 -18.57 25.41 -26.26
C LEU A 285 -17.32 25.40 -25.36
N GLY A 286 -17.47 25.79 -24.08
CA GLY A 286 -16.38 25.72 -23.11
C GLY A 286 -15.78 24.31 -22.99
N ASN A 287 -16.60 23.25 -23.00
CA ASN A 287 -16.09 21.87 -23.00
C ASN A 287 -15.31 21.52 -24.28
N ALA A 288 -15.70 22.04 -25.45
CA ALA A 288 -14.98 21.85 -26.71
C ALA A 288 -13.64 22.61 -26.73
N VAL A 289 -13.62 23.85 -26.25
CA VAL A 289 -12.38 24.64 -26.10
C VAL A 289 -11.46 24.00 -25.05
N ARG A 290 -12.00 23.43 -23.96
CA ARG A 290 -11.23 22.65 -22.98
C ARG A 290 -10.53 21.45 -23.61
N ALA A 291 -11.22 20.71 -24.48
CA ALA A 291 -10.61 19.58 -25.20
C ALA A 291 -9.45 20.03 -26.11
N ARG A 292 -9.51 21.27 -26.66
CA ARG A 292 -8.40 21.89 -27.39
C ARG A 292 -7.24 22.26 -26.47
N PHE A 293 -7.52 22.84 -25.32
CA PHE A 293 -6.53 23.09 -24.27
C PHE A 293 -5.83 21.79 -23.84
N GLU A 294 -6.57 20.73 -23.53
CA GLU A 294 -5.99 19.44 -23.10
C GLU A 294 -5.09 18.83 -24.19
N ARG A 295 -5.39 19.08 -25.47
CA ARG A 295 -4.59 18.58 -26.59
C ARG A 295 -3.31 19.38 -26.84
N PHE A 296 -3.37 20.71 -26.76
CA PHE A 296 -2.28 21.60 -27.21
C PHE A 296 -1.58 22.36 -26.09
N GLY A 297 -2.26 22.58 -24.95
CA GLY A 297 -1.76 23.34 -23.81
C GLY A 297 -1.82 24.87 -23.98
N ASP A 298 -2.65 25.39 -24.89
CA ASP A 298 -2.74 26.85 -25.13
C ASP A 298 -3.47 27.57 -23.98
N VAL A 299 -2.74 28.38 -23.21
CA VAL A 299 -3.29 29.13 -22.07
C VAL A 299 -4.48 30.03 -22.46
N GLY A 300 -4.50 30.56 -23.69
CA GLY A 300 -5.61 31.39 -24.16
C GLY A 300 -6.94 30.63 -24.18
N ASP A 301 -6.90 29.34 -24.53
CA ASP A 301 -8.06 28.46 -24.50
C ASP A 301 -8.60 28.28 -23.08
N LEU A 302 -7.71 28.15 -22.09
CA LEU A 302 -8.11 27.96 -20.70
C LEU A 302 -8.78 29.22 -20.12
N GLU A 303 -8.27 30.40 -20.46
CA GLU A 303 -8.91 31.67 -20.09
C GLU A 303 -10.27 31.82 -20.77
N GLU A 304 -10.39 31.46 -22.04
CA GLU A 304 -11.65 31.43 -22.79
C GLU A 304 -12.67 30.48 -22.13
N VAL A 305 -12.26 29.27 -21.73
CA VAL A 305 -13.13 28.31 -21.01
C VAL A 305 -13.68 28.90 -19.72
N ILE A 306 -12.83 29.53 -18.90
CA ILE A 306 -13.26 30.14 -17.63
C ILE A 306 -14.25 31.27 -17.89
N LEU A 307 -14.01 32.12 -18.91
CA LEU A 307 -14.92 33.21 -19.28
C LEU A 307 -16.27 32.69 -19.78
N LEU A 308 -16.28 31.68 -20.66
CA LEU A 308 -17.51 31.09 -21.20
C LEU A 308 -18.38 30.47 -20.11
N ILE A 309 -17.77 29.68 -19.21
CA ILE A 309 -18.52 29.03 -18.11
C ILE A 309 -18.95 30.07 -17.07
N GLN A 310 -18.14 31.09 -16.78
CA GLN A 310 -18.54 32.19 -15.88
C GLN A 310 -19.75 32.94 -16.44
N ALA A 311 -19.77 33.27 -17.74
CA ALA A 311 -20.92 33.90 -18.37
C ALA A 311 -22.19 33.02 -18.25
N ALA A 312 -22.06 31.71 -18.39
CA ALA A 312 -23.18 30.78 -18.17
C ALA A 312 -23.69 30.80 -16.72
N VAL A 313 -22.79 30.87 -15.73
CA VAL A 313 -23.15 30.98 -14.29
C VAL A 313 -23.85 32.31 -13.99
N ASP A 314 -23.38 33.41 -14.57
CA ASP A 314 -23.92 34.76 -14.33
C ASP A 314 -25.31 34.95 -14.92
N LEU A 315 -25.61 34.28 -16.05
CA LEU A 315 -26.93 34.26 -16.67
C LEU A 315 -27.95 33.39 -15.90
N MET A 316 -27.50 32.55 -14.96
CA MET A 316 -28.34 31.56 -14.28
C MET A 316 -28.78 32.00 -12.87
N PRO A 317 -30.09 32.06 -12.56
CA PRO A 317 -30.59 32.37 -11.22
C PRO A 317 -30.15 31.34 -10.16
N ASP A 318 -29.98 31.77 -8.90
CA ASP A 318 -29.50 30.91 -7.80
C ASP A 318 -30.37 29.68 -7.52
N GLY A 319 -31.68 29.77 -7.79
CA GLY A 319 -32.62 28.65 -7.59
C GLY A 319 -32.75 27.69 -8.77
N HIS A 320 -32.00 27.89 -9.87
CA HIS A 320 -32.15 27.06 -11.05
C HIS A 320 -31.51 25.66 -10.87
N PRO A 321 -32.20 24.55 -11.23
CA PRO A 321 -31.68 23.19 -11.05
C PRO A 321 -30.31 22.90 -11.67
N ASP A 322 -29.97 23.59 -12.77
CA ASP A 322 -28.71 23.36 -13.49
C ASP A 322 -27.52 24.18 -12.97
N LYS A 323 -27.76 25.18 -12.11
CA LYS A 323 -26.68 26.05 -11.59
C LYS A 323 -25.58 25.27 -10.85
N PRO A 324 -25.86 24.25 -10.02
CA PRO A 324 -24.83 23.41 -9.42
C PRO A 324 -23.88 22.77 -10.45
N GLY A 325 -24.40 22.34 -11.60
CA GLY A 325 -23.59 21.76 -12.67
C GLY A 325 -22.62 22.78 -13.29
N LEU A 326 -23.09 24.01 -13.51
CA LEU A 326 -22.26 25.11 -14.01
C LEU A 326 -21.13 25.47 -13.02
N LEU A 327 -21.44 25.55 -11.72
CA LEU A 327 -20.46 25.79 -10.67
C LEU A 327 -19.42 24.66 -10.60
N GLY A 328 -19.84 23.40 -10.75
CA GLY A 328 -18.94 22.26 -10.82
C GLY A 328 -17.98 22.33 -12.01
N ASN A 329 -18.46 22.74 -13.18
CA ASN A 329 -17.65 22.91 -14.39
C ASN A 329 -16.67 24.10 -14.27
N LEU A 330 -17.13 25.23 -13.72
CA LEU A 330 -16.29 26.39 -13.44
C LEU A 330 -15.16 26.03 -12.47
N GLY A 331 -15.51 25.33 -11.38
CA GLY A 331 -14.52 24.84 -10.42
C GLY A 331 -13.48 23.91 -11.05
N SER A 332 -13.88 23.06 -12.01
CA SER A 332 -12.94 22.20 -12.75
C SER A 332 -12.01 22.99 -13.69
N ALA A 333 -12.51 24.02 -14.37
CA ALA A 333 -11.69 24.89 -15.22
C ALA A 333 -10.67 25.70 -14.40
N VAL A 334 -11.08 26.26 -13.26
CA VAL A 334 -10.18 26.99 -12.36
C VAL A 334 -9.15 26.03 -11.72
N GLN A 335 -9.54 24.80 -11.39
CA GLN A 335 -8.61 23.76 -10.91
C GLN A 335 -7.55 23.40 -11.98
N MET A 336 -7.93 23.36 -13.26
CA MET A 336 -7.00 23.13 -14.36
C MET A 336 -5.99 24.28 -14.49
N ARG A 337 -6.43 25.52 -14.25
CA ARG A 337 -5.55 26.69 -14.16
C ARG A 337 -4.57 26.60 -13.00
N PHE A 338 -5.02 26.12 -11.83
CA PHE A 338 -4.11 25.77 -10.74
C PHE A 338 -3.09 24.71 -11.16
N GLY A 339 -3.49 23.66 -11.89
CA GLY A 339 -2.57 22.65 -12.40
C GLY A 339 -1.44 23.23 -13.26
N HIS A 340 -1.76 24.23 -14.10
CA HIS A 340 -0.80 24.86 -14.99
C HIS A 340 0.11 25.89 -14.28
N PHE A 341 -0.42 26.74 -13.41
CA PHE A 341 0.33 27.85 -12.81
C PHE A 341 0.75 27.63 -11.35
N GLY A 342 0.04 26.78 -10.61
CA GLY A 342 0.30 26.51 -9.19
C GLY A 342 -0.21 27.58 -8.22
N ASP A 343 -1.10 28.49 -8.64
CA ASP A 343 -1.68 29.53 -7.77
C ASP A 343 -2.72 28.93 -6.80
N VAL A 344 -2.39 28.93 -5.50
CA VAL A 344 -3.24 28.37 -4.44
C VAL A 344 -4.60 29.07 -4.37
N ASN A 345 -4.70 30.36 -4.76
CA ASN A 345 -5.97 31.08 -4.77
C ASN A 345 -6.97 30.47 -5.78
N ASP A 346 -6.47 29.94 -6.89
CA ASP A 346 -7.31 29.26 -7.87
C ASP A 346 -7.85 27.95 -7.30
N LEU A 347 -7.03 27.23 -6.55
CA LEU A 347 -7.45 26.00 -5.89
C LEU A 347 -8.53 26.27 -4.83
N GLU A 348 -8.39 27.32 -4.02
CA GLU A 348 -9.41 27.72 -3.05
C GLU A 348 -10.72 28.16 -3.73
N LYS A 349 -10.64 28.89 -4.86
CA LYS A 349 -11.82 29.23 -5.67
C LYS A 349 -12.48 27.99 -6.28
N ALA A 350 -11.69 27.03 -6.77
CA ALA A 350 -12.22 25.78 -7.30
C ALA A 350 -12.97 24.98 -6.23
N ILE A 351 -12.42 24.91 -5.01
CA ILE A 351 -13.07 24.28 -3.86
C ILE A 351 -14.35 25.01 -3.48
N SER A 352 -14.36 26.35 -3.46
CA SER A 352 -15.55 27.12 -3.10
C SER A 352 -16.69 26.94 -4.12
N PHE A 353 -16.41 26.97 -5.42
CA PHE A 353 -17.42 26.70 -6.45
C PHE A 353 -17.98 25.28 -6.37
N LYS A 354 -17.10 24.27 -6.16
CA LYS A 354 -17.53 22.87 -6.03
C LYS A 354 -18.30 22.62 -4.74
N GLN A 355 -17.94 23.30 -3.65
CA GLN A 355 -18.69 23.25 -2.39
C GLN A 355 -20.08 23.88 -2.57
N ALA A 356 -20.17 25.03 -3.23
CA ALA A 356 -21.46 25.67 -3.54
C ALA A 356 -22.35 24.75 -4.40
N ALA A 357 -21.78 24.02 -5.36
CA ALA A 357 -22.53 23.01 -6.12
C ALA A 357 -23.10 21.90 -5.22
N VAL A 358 -22.33 21.40 -4.25
CA VAL A 358 -22.81 20.39 -3.29
C VAL A 358 -23.89 20.95 -2.37
N ASP A 359 -23.71 22.17 -1.86
CA ASP A 359 -24.62 22.80 -0.89
C ASP A 359 -25.97 23.18 -1.50
N LEU A 360 -25.98 23.61 -2.77
CA LEU A 360 -27.20 23.91 -3.52
C LEU A 360 -27.95 22.64 -3.98
N THR A 361 -27.35 21.45 -3.84
CA THR A 361 -27.93 20.19 -4.32
C THR A 361 -28.55 19.37 -3.16
N PRO A 362 -29.86 19.07 -3.19
CA PRO A 362 -30.52 18.22 -2.20
C PRO A 362 -29.97 16.78 -2.15
N ASP A 363 -30.05 16.11 -1.00
CA ASP A 363 -29.46 14.77 -0.78
C ASP A 363 -29.98 13.69 -1.73
N GLY A 364 -31.25 13.77 -2.17
CA GLY A 364 -31.84 12.82 -3.10
C GLY A 364 -31.56 13.11 -4.59
N HIS A 365 -30.81 14.17 -4.91
CA HIS A 365 -30.59 14.57 -6.30
C HIS A 365 -29.56 13.65 -6.99
N PRO A 366 -29.85 13.11 -8.20
CA PRO A 366 -28.96 12.17 -8.90
C PRO A 366 -27.54 12.69 -9.18
N GLY A 367 -27.39 14.02 -9.32
CA GLY A 367 -26.10 14.66 -9.57
C GLY A 367 -25.21 14.83 -8.32
N LYS A 368 -25.76 14.75 -7.09
CA LYS A 368 -25.02 15.05 -5.86
C LYS A 368 -23.77 14.18 -5.68
N PRO A 369 -23.80 12.86 -5.92
CA PRO A 369 -22.60 12.04 -5.84
C PRO A 369 -21.48 12.47 -6.80
N GLY A 370 -21.82 13.00 -7.98
CA GLY A 370 -20.84 13.55 -8.92
C GLY A 370 -20.17 14.81 -8.38
N TRP A 371 -20.95 15.71 -7.78
CA TRP A 371 -20.43 16.94 -7.15
C TRP A 371 -19.52 16.64 -5.95
N LEU A 372 -19.88 15.65 -5.13
CA LEU A 372 -19.05 15.17 -4.02
C LEU A 372 -17.71 14.62 -4.51
N ASN A 373 -17.71 13.81 -5.57
CA ASN A 373 -16.48 13.29 -6.18
C ASN A 373 -15.58 14.43 -6.71
N ASN A 374 -16.18 15.41 -7.39
CA ASN A 374 -15.45 16.55 -7.94
C ASN A 374 -14.84 17.44 -6.85
N LEU A 375 -15.57 17.65 -5.75
CA LEU A 375 -15.09 18.36 -4.57
C LEU A 375 -13.97 17.58 -3.89
N GLY A 376 -14.13 16.26 -3.71
CA GLY A 376 -13.10 15.37 -3.17
C GLY A 376 -11.79 15.50 -3.96
N ASN A 377 -11.84 15.42 -5.29
CA ASN A 377 -10.66 15.60 -6.15
C ASN A 377 -9.98 16.98 -5.96
N ALA A 378 -10.74 18.06 -5.72
CA ALA A 378 -10.17 19.39 -5.48
C ALA A 378 -9.51 19.51 -4.11
N VAL A 379 -10.15 18.96 -3.07
CA VAL A 379 -9.58 18.88 -1.72
C VAL A 379 -8.32 18.00 -1.70
N GLN A 380 -8.28 16.93 -2.51
CA GLN A 380 -7.09 16.10 -2.66
C GLN A 380 -5.91 16.88 -3.25
N ARG A 381 -6.13 17.68 -4.30
CA ARG A 381 -5.07 18.55 -4.85
C ARG A 381 -4.56 19.56 -3.83
N ARG A 382 -5.44 20.02 -2.93
CA ARG A 382 -5.03 20.90 -1.83
C ARG A 382 -4.19 20.17 -0.80
N PHE A 383 -4.55 18.92 -0.47
CA PHE A 383 -3.69 18.05 0.33
C PHE A 383 -2.32 17.84 -0.31
N GLU A 384 -2.25 17.49 -1.61
CA GLU A 384 -0.99 17.31 -2.33
C GLU A 384 -0.12 18.57 -2.26
N ARG A 385 -0.74 19.76 -2.31
CA ARG A 385 -0.04 21.04 -2.29
C ARG A 385 0.39 21.50 -0.89
N LEU A 386 -0.49 21.39 0.10
CA LEU A 386 -0.30 22.00 1.43
C LEU A 386 0.08 20.96 2.51
N GLY A 387 -0.25 19.69 2.30
CA GLY A 387 0.04 18.60 3.22
C GLY A 387 -0.87 18.52 4.45
N ASP A 388 -2.01 19.21 4.47
CA ASP A 388 -2.97 19.19 5.59
C ASP A 388 -3.73 17.86 5.66
N VAL A 389 -3.42 17.03 6.65
CA VAL A 389 -4.03 15.70 6.84
C VAL A 389 -5.57 15.74 6.91
N LYS A 390 -6.16 16.84 7.39
CA LYS A 390 -7.62 16.98 7.44
C LYS A 390 -8.25 16.99 6.05
N ASP A 391 -7.53 17.51 5.06
CA ASP A 391 -7.99 17.51 3.67
C ASP A 391 -7.98 16.09 3.08
N LEU A 392 -7.01 15.26 3.44
CA LEU A 392 -6.96 13.88 3.00
C LEU A 392 -8.11 13.06 3.62
N GLU A 393 -8.37 13.23 4.93
CA GLU A 393 -9.51 12.60 5.60
C GLU A 393 -10.85 13.05 4.99
N ARG A 394 -10.97 14.36 4.70
CA ARG A 394 -12.14 14.92 4.03
C ARG A 394 -12.31 14.36 2.62
N THR A 395 -11.22 14.22 1.85
CA THR A 395 -11.23 13.65 0.50
C THR A 395 -11.78 12.22 0.52
N ILE A 396 -11.24 11.37 1.39
CA ILE A 396 -11.67 9.97 1.51
C ILE A 396 -13.14 9.90 1.94
N SER A 397 -13.56 10.75 2.89
CA SER A 397 -14.97 10.83 3.32
C SER A 397 -15.90 11.23 2.16
N LEU A 398 -15.56 12.29 1.41
CA LEU A 398 -16.34 12.75 0.27
C LEU A 398 -16.43 11.68 -0.84
N ALA A 399 -15.32 11.03 -1.18
CA ALA A 399 -15.27 9.97 -2.18
C ALA A 399 -16.06 8.73 -1.73
N GLN A 400 -15.99 8.37 -0.44
CA GLN A 400 -16.76 7.26 0.12
C GLN A 400 -18.26 7.54 0.06
N VAL A 401 -18.71 8.72 0.51
CA VAL A 401 -20.12 9.11 0.43
C VAL A 401 -20.60 9.15 -1.02
N ALA A 402 -19.76 9.61 -1.96
CA ALA A 402 -20.10 9.57 -3.37
C ALA A 402 -20.32 8.13 -3.86
N VAL A 403 -19.46 7.17 -3.49
CA VAL A 403 -19.62 5.75 -3.83
C VAL A 403 -20.88 5.15 -3.19
N ASP A 404 -21.13 5.43 -1.90
CA ASP A 404 -22.24 4.87 -1.13
C ASP A 404 -23.60 5.36 -1.63
N LEU A 405 -23.70 6.62 -2.05
CA LEU A 405 -24.89 7.19 -2.67
C LEU A 405 -25.08 6.74 -4.13
N THR A 406 -24.15 5.97 -4.70
CA THR A 406 -24.25 5.47 -6.07
C THR A 406 -24.86 4.06 -6.10
N PRO A 407 -26.02 3.86 -6.75
CA PRO A 407 -26.64 2.54 -6.90
C PRO A 407 -25.71 1.52 -7.58
N ASP A 408 -25.84 0.25 -7.19
CA ASP A 408 -25.17 -0.86 -7.86
C ASP A 408 -25.63 -0.96 -9.33
N GLY A 409 -24.67 -1.06 -10.25
CA GLY A 409 -24.92 -1.04 -11.71
C GLY A 409 -24.97 0.34 -12.36
N HIS A 410 -24.84 1.43 -11.60
CA HIS A 410 -24.75 2.78 -12.19
C HIS A 410 -23.42 2.97 -12.96
N PRO A 411 -23.42 3.54 -14.18
CA PRO A 411 -22.22 3.66 -15.03
C PRO A 411 -21.03 4.41 -14.40
N GLU A 412 -21.33 5.41 -13.58
CA GLU A 412 -20.32 6.23 -12.91
C GLU A 412 -19.73 5.59 -11.64
N LYS A 413 -20.31 4.48 -11.13
CA LYS A 413 -19.83 3.84 -9.91
C LYS A 413 -18.36 3.37 -10.02
N PRO A 414 -17.94 2.72 -11.12
CA PRO A 414 -16.53 2.43 -11.36
C PRO A 414 -15.61 3.66 -11.35
N GLY A 415 -16.04 4.78 -11.92
CA GLY A 415 -15.25 6.02 -11.91
C GLY A 415 -15.04 6.56 -10.50
N ARG A 416 -16.10 6.55 -9.69
CA ARG A 416 -16.06 6.97 -8.27
C ARG A 416 -15.22 6.02 -7.40
N LEU A 417 -15.29 4.71 -7.65
CA LEU A 417 -14.41 3.72 -7.01
C LEU A 417 -12.93 3.95 -7.34
N ASN A 418 -12.62 4.32 -8.59
CA ASN A 418 -11.26 4.66 -8.98
C ASN A 418 -10.77 5.94 -8.27
N SER A 419 -11.60 6.98 -8.14
CA SER A 419 -11.28 8.18 -7.36
C SER A 419 -11.06 7.89 -5.87
N LEU A 420 -11.91 7.05 -5.27
CA LEU A 420 -11.73 6.59 -3.88
C LEU A 420 -10.42 5.80 -3.73
N GLY A 421 -10.12 4.91 -4.68
CA GLY A 421 -8.85 4.20 -4.74
C GLY A 421 -7.66 5.15 -4.71
N TYR A 422 -7.65 6.18 -5.56
CA TYR A 422 -6.59 7.18 -5.59
C TYR A 422 -6.44 7.96 -4.27
N ALA A 423 -7.55 8.37 -3.64
CA ALA A 423 -7.51 9.05 -2.34
C ALA A 423 -6.89 8.18 -1.23
N VAL A 424 -7.20 6.88 -1.24
CA VAL A 424 -6.64 5.92 -0.29
C VAL A 424 -5.17 5.60 -0.62
N GLU A 425 -4.78 5.62 -1.89
CA GLU A 425 -3.37 5.45 -2.31
C GLU A 425 -2.51 6.59 -1.77
N THR A 426 -2.96 7.84 -1.88
CA THR A 426 -2.28 8.99 -1.29
C THR A 426 -2.14 8.88 0.24
N ARG A 427 -3.11 8.25 0.93
CA ARG A 427 -3.00 7.94 2.36
C ARG A 427 -1.96 6.87 2.64
N PHE A 428 -1.91 5.83 1.81
CA PHE A 428 -0.84 4.84 1.85
C PHE A 428 0.55 5.50 1.68
N GLU A 429 0.74 6.34 0.67
CA GLU A 429 2.02 7.03 0.44
C GLU A 429 2.44 7.91 1.63
N ARG A 430 1.46 8.54 2.29
CA ARG A 430 1.73 9.45 3.42
C ARG A 430 2.11 8.72 4.72
N PHE A 431 1.39 7.65 5.05
CA PHE A 431 1.51 6.99 6.35
C PHE A 431 2.11 5.59 6.28
N GLY A 432 2.19 4.99 5.09
CA GLY A 432 2.69 3.64 4.87
C GLY A 432 1.74 2.52 5.31
N ASP A 433 0.46 2.81 5.55
CA ASP A 433 -0.52 1.79 5.98
C ASP A 433 -0.91 0.89 4.81
N VAL A 434 -0.40 -0.33 4.79
CA VAL A 434 -0.58 -1.26 3.68
C VAL A 434 -2.02 -1.72 3.50
N LYS A 435 -2.86 -1.59 4.53
CA LYS A 435 -4.31 -1.77 4.36
C LYS A 435 -4.89 -0.85 3.32
N ASP A 436 -4.34 0.35 3.22
CA ASP A 436 -4.76 1.31 2.24
C ASP A 436 -4.37 0.85 0.85
N LEU A 437 -3.15 0.32 0.66
CA LEU A 437 -2.74 -0.26 -0.62
C LEU A 437 -3.60 -1.46 -1.04
N GLU A 438 -4.03 -2.30 -0.10
CA GLU A 438 -4.98 -3.39 -0.40
C GLU A 438 -6.36 -2.87 -0.79
N LYS A 439 -6.88 -1.88 -0.07
CA LYS A 439 -8.14 -1.20 -0.41
C LYS A 439 -8.06 -0.54 -1.78
N VAL A 440 -6.93 0.08 -2.13
CA VAL A 440 -6.66 0.67 -3.45
C VAL A 440 -6.81 -0.40 -4.53
N ILE A 441 -6.08 -1.51 -4.39
CA ILE A 441 -6.13 -2.63 -5.34
C ILE A 441 -7.56 -3.19 -5.44
N LEU A 442 -8.27 -3.33 -4.31
CA LEU A 442 -9.65 -3.81 -4.29
C LEU A 442 -10.61 -2.85 -5.01
N PHE A 443 -10.57 -1.56 -4.70
CA PHE A 443 -11.46 -0.57 -5.30
C PHE A 443 -11.22 -0.41 -6.79
N ILE A 444 -9.96 -0.31 -7.22
CA ILE A 444 -9.61 -0.17 -8.64
C ILE A 444 -9.91 -1.48 -9.40
N LYS A 445 -9.64 -2.65 -8.81
CA LYS A 445 -10.00 -3.93 -9.42
C LYS A 445 -11.52 -4.05 -9.59
N THR A 446 -12.30 -3.70 -8.57
CA THR A 446 -13.77 -3.69 -8.65
C THR A 446 -14.24 -2.73 -9.74
N ALA A 447 -13.60 -1.56 -9.87
CA ALA A 447 -13.88 -0.64 -10.97
C ALA A 447 -13.61 -1.29 -12.33
N VAL A 448 -12.45 -1.94 -12.53
CA VAL A 448 -12.11 -2.65 -13.78
C VAL A 448 -13.11 -3.77 -14.10
N ASP A 449 -13.47 -4.58 -13.11
CA ASP A 449 -14.39 -5.72 -13.27
C ASP A 449 -15.81 -5.28 -13.64
N LEU A 450 -16.27 -4.14 -13.08
CA LEU A 450 -17.55 -3.52 -13.42
C LEU A 450 -17.53 -2.75 -14.75
N THR A 451 -16.36 -2.60 -15.39
CA THR A 451 -16.23 -1.88 -16.66
C THR A 451 -16.34 -2.83 -17.85
N PRO A 452 -17.29 -2.62 -18.79
CA PRO A 452 -17.38 -3.41 -20.02
C PRO A 452 -16.08 -3.37 -20.84
N ASP A 453 -15.72 -4.47 -21.50
CA ASP A 453 -14.46 -4.59 -22.27
C ASP A 453 -14.28 -3.53 -23.36
N GLY A 454 -15.39 -3.10 -23.99
CA GLY A 454 -15.39 -2.07 -25.04
C GLY A 454 -15.42 -0.62 -24.53
N HIS A 455 -15.49 -0.38 -23.22
CA HIS A 455 -15.65 0.95 -22.66
C HIS A 455 -14.34 1.76 -22.72
N SER A 456 -14.42 3.04 -23.13
CA SER A 456 -13.27 3.95 -23.32
C SER A 456 -12.38 4.11 -22.08
N ASP A 457 -12.97 4.10 -20.89
CA ASP A 457 -12.25 4.27 -19.62
C ASP A 457 -11.53 3.01 -19.11
N LYS A 458 -11.85 1.82 -19.63
CA LYS A 458 -11.29 0.56 -19.11
C LYS A 458 -9.76 0.55 -19.14
N PRO A 459 -9.09 1.00 -20.22
CA PRO A 459 -7.64 1.11 -20.25
C PRO A 459 -7.06 2.03 -19.17
N GLY A 460 -7.72 3.15 -18.84
CA GLY A 460 -7.27 4.06 -17.78
C GLY A 460 -7.29 3.37 -16.41
N ARG A 461 -8.39 2.67 -16.12
CA ARG A 461 -8.57 1.89 -14.88
C ARG A 461 -7.56 0.73 -14.77
N LEU A 462 -7.25 0.06 -15.89
CA LEU A 462 -6.21 -0.96 -15.96
C LEU A 462 -4.81 -0.39 -15.69
N SER A 463 -4.49 0.79 -16.23
CA SER A 463 -3.20 1.45 -15.94
C SER A 463 -3.07 1.79 -14.46
N ASN A 464 -4.14 2.26 -13.81
CA ASN A 464 -4.12 2.56 -12.37
C ASN A 464 -3.97 1.28 -11.53
N LEU A 465 -4.65 0.20 -11.92
CA LEU A 465 -4.49 -1.10 -11.25
C LEU A 465 -3.05 -1.61 -11.38
N GLY A 466 -2.45 -1.46 -12.57
CA GLY A 466 -1.06 -1.80 -12.82
C GLY A 466 -0.09 -1.03 -11.92
N ASN A 467 -0.30 0.28 -11.75
CA ASN A 467 0.51 1.11 -10.87
C ASN A 467 0.37 0.68 -9.39
N ALA A 468 -0.85 0.47 -8.90
CA ALA A 468 -1.06 0.04 -7.51
C ALA A 468 -0.42 -1.32 -7.21
N VAL A 469 -0.50 -2.27 -8.15
CA VAL A 469 0.16 -3.58 -8.01
C VAL A 469 1.68 -3.46 -8.11
N GLN A 470 2.21 -2.54 -8.93
CA GLN A 470 3.64 -2.23 -8.96
C GLN A 470 4.12 -1.67 -7.61
N THR A 471 3.38 -0.73 -7.02
CA THR A 471 3.70 -0.18 -5.69
C THR A 471 3.75 -1.29 -4.64
N ARG A 472 2.86 -2.29 -4.73
CA ARG A 472 2.91 -3.48 -3.87
C ARG A 472 4.16 -4.33 -4.09
N TYR A 473 4.61 -4.51 -5.34
CA TYR A 473 5.91 -5.16 -5.62
C TYR A 473 7.07 -4.38 -4.99
N GLU A 474 7.09 -3.06 -5.12
CA GLU A 474 8.18 -2.23 -4.58
C GLU A 474 8.28 -2.35 -3.05
N LEU A 475 7.15 -2.60 -2.38
CA LEU A 475 7.09 -2.84 -0.94
C LEU A 475 7.46 -4.28 -0.54
N LEU A 476 6.88 -5.29 -1.22
CA LEU A 476 6.93 -6.70 -0.78
C LEU A 476 8.01 -7.53 -1.51
N GLY A 477 8.40 -7.11 -2.71
CA GLY A 477 9.36 -7.81 -3.57
C GLY A 477 8.80 -9.05 -4.28
N ASP A 478 7.47 -9.25 -4.33
CA ASP A 478 6.87 -10.39 -5.05
C ASP A 478 6.91 -10.18 -6.57
N VAL A 479 7.83 -10.87 -7.25
CA VAL A 479 8.01 -10.80 -8.70
C VAL A 479 6.70 -11.04 -9.48
N LYS A 480 5.77 -11.83 -8.95
CA LYS A 480 4.46 -12.06 -9.61
C LYS A 480 3.61 -10.80 -9.68
N ASP A 481 3.71 -9.91 -8.69
CA ASP A 481 3.03 -8.62 -8.74
C ASP A 481 3.61 -7.74 -9.83
N LEU A 482 4.93 -7.76 -10.01
CA LEU A 482 5.54 -7.02 -11.10
C LEU A 482 5.13 -7.55 -12.47
N GLU A 483 5.02 -8.87 -12.63
CA GLU A 483 4.48 -9.48 -13.86
C GLU A 483 3.02 -9.09 -14.10
N LYS A 484 2.18 -9.11 -13.06
CA LYS A 484 0.78 -8.66 -13.14
C LYS A 484 0.67 -7.19 -13.48
N ALA A 485 1.45 -6.33 -12.84
CA ALA A 485 1.50 -4.90 -13.12
C ALA A 485 1.84 -4.63 -14.59
N ILE A 486 2.90 -5.27 -15.10
CA ILE A 486 3.27 -5.18 -16.52
C ILE A 486 2.12 -5.66 -17.41
N SER A 487 1.46 -6.77 -17.07
CA SER A 487 0.33 -7.29 -17.86
C SER A 487 -0.86 -6.32 -17.91
N PHE A 488 -1.22 -5.67 -16.80
CA PHE A 488 -2.31 -4.72 -16.74
C PHE A 488 -2.01 -3.44 -17.53
N VAL A 489 -0.80 -2.88 -17.36
CA VAL A 489 -0.40 -1.68 -18.10
C VAL A 489 -0.21 -1.99 -19.59
N GLN A 490 0.28 -3.18 -19.95
CA GLN A 490 0.35 -3.64 -21.35
C GLN A 490 -1.05 -3.74 -21.96
N ALA A 491 -2.00 -4.38 -21.27
CA ALA A 491 -3.40 -4.45 -21.71
C ALA A 491 -4.02 -3.06 -21.89
N ALA A 492 -3.70 -2.11 -20.99
CA ALA A 492 -4.11 -0.72 -21.15
C ALA A 492 -3.55 -0.12 -22.46
N VAL A 493 -2.26 -0.30 -22.75
CA VAL A 493 -1.64 0.20 -24.00
C VAL A 493 -2.26 -0.46 -25.24
N ASP A 494 -2.50 -1.78 -25.20
CA ASP A 494 -3.02 -2.52 -26.35
C ASP A 494 -4.47 -2.14 -26.69
N LEU A 495 -5.28 -1.84 -25.67
CA LEU A 495 -6.65 -1.34 -25.83
C LEU A 495 -6.73 0.15 -26.21
N THR A 496 -5.61 0.88 -26.22
CA THR A 496 -5.59 2.31 -26.55
C THR A 496 -5.32 2.55 -28.03
N PRO A 497 -6.19 3.23 -28.79
CA PRO A 497 -5.93 3.59 -30.19
C PRO A 497 -4.64 4.43 -30.36
N GLU A 498 -3.96 4.31 -31.51
CA GLU A 498 -2.67 5.00 -31.74
C GLU A 498 -2.74 6.53 -31.64
N GLY A 499 -3.85 7.15 -32.05
CA GLY A 499 -4.06 8.60 -31.99
C GLY A 499 -4.59 9.13 -30.64
N HIS A 500 -4.91 8.25 -29.69
CA HIS A 500 -5.60 8.62 -28.46
C HIS A 500 -4.73 9.52 -27.56
N PRO A 501 -5.26 10.62 -26.98
CA PRO A 501 -4.52 11.56 -26.14
C PRO A 501 -3.75 10.91 -24.97
N ASP A 502 -4.35 9.93 -24.28
CA ASP A 502 -3.71 9.23 -23.13
C ASP A 502 -2.65 8.18 -23.50
N ARG A 503 -2.52 7.78 -24.77
CA ARG A 503 -1.58 6.72 -25.16
C ARG A 503 -0.16 6.96 -24.68
N PRO A 504 0.41 8.19 -24.77
CA PRO A 504 1.77 8.42 -24.32
C PRO A 504 1.92 8.28 -22.80
N GLY A 505 0.90 8.63 -22.01
CA GLY A 505 0.89 8.41 -20.56
C GLY A 505 0.96 6.91 -20.21
N ARG A 506 0.17 6.10 -20.91
CA ARG A 506 0.14 4.63 -20.73
C ARG A 506 1.47 3.97 -21.15
N LEU A 507 2.10 4.45 -22.22
CA LEU A 507 3.44 4.02 -22.64
C LEU A 507 4.51 4.36 -21.59
N ASN A 508 4.45 5.56 -21.00
CA ASN A 508 5.37 5.95 -19.94
C ASN A 508 5.24 5.05 -18.70
N ASN A 509 4.01 4.70 -18.31
CA ASN A 509 3.75 3.78 -17.20
C ASN A 509 4.27 2.38 -17.50
N LEU A 510 4.06 1.85 -18.72
CA LEU A 510 4.61 0.56 -19.12
C LEU A 510 6.14 0.57 -19.07
N GLY A 511 6.76 1.65 -19.55
CA GLY A 511 8.19 1.87 -19.46
C GLY A 511 8.69 1.92 -18.01
N LYS A 512 7.92 2.49 -17.07
CA LYS A 512 8.24 2.48 -15.64
C LYS A 512 8.20 1.05 -15.08
N ALA A 513 7.13 0.31 -15.31
CA ALA A 513 6.98 -1.07 -14.82
C ALA A 513 8.09 -2.00 -15.36
N VAL A 514 8.44 -1.89 -16.64
CA VAL A 514 9.53 -2.67 -17.26
C VAL A 514 10.90 -2.26 -16.70
N GLN A 515 11.13 -0.97 -16.43
CA GLN A 515 12.35 -0.51 -15.76
C GLN A 515 12.47 -1.11 -14.35
N THR A 516 11.39 -1.13 -13.58
CA THR A 516 11.36 -1.75 -12.24
C THR A 516 11.69 -3.25 -12.31
N ARG A 517 11.30 -3.94 -13.39
CA ARG A 517 11.71 -5.33 -13.63
C ARG A 517 13.20 -5.50 -13.92
N PHE A 518 13.80 -4.59 -14.69
CA PHE A 518 15.26 -4.53 -14.82
C PHE A 518 15.93 -4.33 -13.45
N GLU A 519 15.43 -3.43 -12.63
CA GLU A 519 16.01 -3.15 -11.30
C GLU A 519 15.92 -4.36 -10.36
N GLY A 520 14.87 -5.19 -10.47
CA GLY A 520 14.71 -6.42 -9.70
C GLY A 520 15.45 -7.64 -10.22
N LEU A 521 15.47 -7.86 -11.54
CA LEU A 521 15.97 -9.11 -12.16
C LEU A 521 17.31 -8.93 -12.90
N GLY A 522 17.70 -7.70 -13.24
CA GLY A 522 18.94 -7.38 -13.95
C GLY A 522 18.93 -7.66 -15.45
N ASP A 523 17.77 -7.90 -16.07
CA ASP A 523 17.64 -8.16 -17.50
C ASP A 523 17.86 -6.88 -18.35
N VAL A 524 18.97 -6.86 -19.09
CA VAL A 524 19.36 -5.71 -19.91
C VAL A 524 18.35 -5.38 -21.01
N ASP A 525 17.63 -6.37 -21.54
CA ASP A 525 16.67 -6.13 -22.61
C ASP A 525 15.42 -5.38 -22.10
N ASP A 526 15.09 -5.53 -20.82
CA ASP A 526 14.06 -4.73 -20.16
C ASP A 526 14.46 -3.26 -20.10
N LEU A 527 15.71 -2.95 -19.77
CA LEU A 527 16.18 -1.58 -19.73
C LEU A 527 16.11 -0.91 -21.12
N LYS A 528 16.48 -1.65 -22.18
CA LYS A 528 16.35 -1.15 -23.56
C LYS A 528 14.88 -0.92 -23.92
N LYS A 529 14.00 -1.86 -23.58
CA LYS A 529 12.55 -1.76 -23.82
C LYS A 529 11.94 -0.57 -23.07
N ALA A 530 12.30 -0.36 -21.80
CA ALA A 530 11.84 0.77 -21.00
C ALA A 530 12.22 2.13 -21.63
N ILE A 531 13.47 2.27 -22.08
CA ILE A 531 13.94 3.48 -22.76
C ILE A 531 13.16 3.71 -24.07
N SER A 532 12.96 2.65 -24.87
CA SER A 532 12.19 2.75 -26.12
C SER A 532 10.74 3.17 -25.90
N LEU A 533 10.07 2.62 -24.87
CA LEU A 533 8.69 2.96 -24.53
C LEU A 533 8.57 4.42 -24.05
N LYS A 534 9.49 4.87 -23.19
CA LYS A 534 9.51 6.26 -22.70
C LYS A 534 9.85 7.26 -23.81
N GLN A 535 10.73 6.88 -24.75
CA GLN A 535 11.02 7.70 -25.93
C GLN A 535 9.77 7.82 -26.83
N ALA A 536 9.09 6.71 -27.13
CA ALA A 536 7.85 6.74 -27.90
C ALA A 536 6.76 7.60 -27.24
N ALA A 537 6.67 7.59 -25.90
CA ALA A 537 5.79 8.49 -25.17
C ALA A 537 6.13 9.97 -25.42
N ILE A 538 7.42 10.34 -25.38
CA ILE A 538 7.85 11.73 -25.63
C ILE A 538 7.59 12.16 -27.08
N ASP A 539 7.89 11.28 -28.04
CA ASP A 539 7.73 11.57 -29.48
C ASP A 539 6.26 11.84 -29.84
N LEU A 540 5.32 11.19 -29.13
CA LEU A 540 3.88 11.41 -29.27
C LEU A 540 3.34 12.59 -28.44
N THR A 541 4.18 13.25 -27.63
CA THR A 541 3.77 14.36 -26.75
C THR A 541 4.11 15.72 -27.36
N PRO A 542 3.12 16.60 -27.65
CA PRO A 542 3.36 17.97 -28.12
C PRO A 542 4.25 18.79 -27.18
N ASP A 543 5.03 19.74 -27.71
CA ASP A 543 5.98 20.53 -26.92
C ASP A 543 5.33 21.35 -25.79
N GLY A 544 4.11 21.88 -26.02
CA GLY A 544 3.35 22.65 -25.03
C GLY A 544 2.55 21.81 -24.02
N HIS A 545 2.61 20.48 -24.09
CA HIS A 545 1.76 19.63 -23.25
C HIS A 545 2.26 19.59 -21.79
N PRO A 546 1.36 19.73 -20.78
CA PRO A 546 1.74 19.85 -19.36
C PRO A 546 2.50 18.64 -18.80
N ASP A 547 2.22 17.42 -19.28
CA ASP A 547 2.94 16.20 -18.83
C ASP A 547 4.32 15.99 -19.47
N LYS A 548 4.69 16.74 -20.51
CA LYS A 548 5.96 16.52 -21.23
C LYS A 548 7.19 16.58 -20.31
N PRO A 549 7.29 17.53 -19.35
CA PRO A 549 8.35 17.55 -18.35
C PRO A 549 8.49 16.26 -17.56
N SER A 550 7.38 15.72 -17.04
CA SER A 550 7.39 14.48 -16.25
C SER A 550 7.85 13.27 -17.08
N ARG A 551 7.42 13.21 -18.36
CA ARG A 551 7.86 12.16 -19.31
C ARG A 551 9.36 12.26 -19.61
N LEU A 552 9.90 13.47 -19.79
CA LEU A 552 11.33 13.73 -19.97
C LEU A 552 12.17 13.33 -18.75
N SER A 553 11.72 13.69 -17.54
CA SER A 553 12.36 13.30 -16.27
C SER A 553 12.44 11.77 -16.14
N ASN A 554 11.35 11.08 -16.47
CA ASN A 554 11.27 9.63 -16.47
C ASN A 554 12.20 8.95 -17.49
N LEU A 555 12.32 9.51 -18.71
CA LEU A 555 13.31 9.03 -19.69
C LEU A 555 14.73 9.26 -19.19
N GLY A 556 15.01 10.43 -18.61
CA GLY A 556 16.30 10.75 -18.01
C GLY A 556 16.70 9.76 -16.93
N ASN A 557 15.76 9.32 -16.07
CA ASN A 557 15.99 8.29 -15.07
C ASN A 557 16.40 6.95 -15.72
N ALA A 558 15.67 6.49 -16.74
CA ALA A 558 15.99 5.24 -17.43
C ALA A 558 17.37 5.28 -18.14
N VAL A 559 17.72 6.40 -18.76
CA VAL A 559 19.04 6.58 -19.38
C VAL A 559 20.15 6.64 -18.33
N GLN A 560 19.91 7.25 -17.17
CA GLN A 560 20.85 7.23 -16.05
C GLN A 560 21.10 5.79 -15.54
N ARG A 561 20.07 4.95 -15.44
CA ARG A 561 20.24 3.52 -15.11
C ARG A 561 21.12 2.79 -16.13
N ARG A 562 21.00 3.14 -17.41
CA ARG A 562 21.87 2.59 -18.46
C ARG A 562 23.33 2.99 -18.26
N PHE A 563 23.58 4.24 -17.88
CA PHE A 563 24.91 4.67 -17.45
C PHE A 563 25.41 3.85 -16.24
N GLU A 564 24.61 3.70 -15.19
CA GLU A 564 25.01 2.94 -13.99
C GLU A 564 25.41 1.49 -14.32
N ARG A 565 24.79 0.90 -15.35
CA ARG A 565 25.09 -0.46 -15.80
C ARG A 565 26.30 -0.58 -16.72
N PHE A 566 26.49 0.34 -17.66
CA PHE A 566 27.50 0.22 -18.72
C PHE A 566 28.66 1.23 -18.63
N GLY A 567 28.49 2.32 -17.89
CA GLY A 567 29.50 3.35 -17.66
C GLY A 567 29.72 4.33 -18.81
N ASP A 568 28.85 4.39 -19.83
CA ASP A 568 28.97 5.34 -20.94
C ASP A 568 28.59 6.76 -20.51
N VAL A 569 29.58 7.63 -20.34
CA VAL A 569 29.41 9.02 -19.89
C VAL A 569 28.42 9.81 -20.78
N LYS A 570 28.29 9.47 -22.07
CA LYS A 570 27.32 10.12 -22.97
C LYS A 570 25.88 9.89 -22.54
N ASP A 571 25.59 8.75 -21.91
CA ASP A 571 24.27 8.48 -21.36
C ASP A 571 23.98 9.36 -20.14
N LEU A 572 24.99 9.58 -19.29
CA LEU A 572 24.85 10.47 -18.14
C LEU A 572 24.62 11.92 -18.57
N GLU A 573 25.34 12.40 -19.59
CA GLU A 573 25.14 13.74 -20.16
C GLU A 573 23.74 13.90 -20.77
N LYS A 574 23.25 12.89 -21.51
CA LYS A 574 21.89 12.87 -22.04
C LYS A 574 20.83 12.87 -20.94
N ALA A 575 21.03 12.06 -19.89
CA ALA A 575 20.12 12.02 -18.75
C ALA A 575 20.01 13.38 -18.05
N ILE A 576 21.15 14.06 -17.84
CA ILE A 576 21.19 15.42 -17.30
C ILE A 576 20.46 16.39 -18.23
N SER A 577 20.70 16.32 -19.54
CA SER A 577 20.02 17.17 -20.53
C SER A 577 18.50 17.01 -20.49
N PHE A 578 17.99 15.78 -20.49
CA PHE A 578 16.54 15.53 -20.44
C PHE A 578 15.91 16.07 -19.16
N LYS A 579 16.56 15.86 -18.01
CA LYS A 579 16.08 16.36 -16.71
C LYS A 579 16.15 17.89 -16.61
N GLN A 580 17.17 18.51 -17.22
CA GLN A 580 17.30 19.96 -17.30
C GLN A 580 16.16 20.58 -18.14
N THR A 581 15.90 20.03 -19.33
CA THR A 581 14.77 20.47 -20.17
C THR A 581 13.43 20.29 -19.46
N ALA A 582 13.23 19.22 -18.69
CA ALA A 582 12.03 19.04 -17.89
C ALA A 582 11.81 20.19 -16.88
N ILE A 583 12.87 20.61 -16.19
CA ILE A 583 12.80 21.70 -15.22
C ILE A 583 12.55 23.05 -15.91
N GLU A 584 13.19 23.32 -17.05
CA GLU A 584 13.02 24.55 -17.82
C GLU A 584 11.57 24.71 -18.34
N LEU A 585 10.90 23.61 -18.64
CA LEU A 585 9.50 23.58 -19.06
C LEU A 585 8.50 23.57 -17.89
N THR A 586 8.96 23.45 -16.64
CA THR A 586 8.10 23.33 -15.45
C THR A 586 8.04 24.65 -14.68
N PRO A 587 6.86 25.31 -14.56
CA PRO A 587 6.70 26.54 -13.78
C PRO A 587 7.10 26.37 -12.30
N ASP A 588 7.61 27.43 -11.66
CA ASP A 588 8.07 27.40 -10.26
C ASP A 588 7.00 26.96 -9.26
N GLY A 589 5.73 27.23 -9.56
CA GLY A 589 4.59 26.83 -8.73
C GLY A 589 4.14 25.38 -8.88
N HIS A 590 4.65 24.62 -9.85
CA HIS A 590 4.11 23.31 -10.22
C HIS A 590 4.41 22.20 -9.19
N LEU A 591 3.44 21.29 -8.97
CA LEU A 591 3.49 20.22 -7.96
C LEU A 591 4.68 19.25 -8.12
N HIS A 592 5.04 18.92 -9.38
CA HIS A 592 6.11 17.95 -9.65
C HIS A 592 7.53 18.56 -9.72
N LYS A 593 7.67 19.88 -9.56
CA LYS A 593 8.98 20.53 -9.66
C LYS A 593 10.00 20.05 -8.61
N PRO A 594 9.64 19.85 -7.33
CA PRO A 594 10.59 19.34 -6.32
C PRO A 594 11.18 17.98 -6.70
N GLU A 595 10.35 17.07 -7.20
CA GLU A 595 10.78 15.74 -7.64
C GLU A 595 11.74 15.82 -8.83
N GLN A 596 11.45 16.67 -9.82
CA GLN A 596 12.32 16.87 -10.98
C GLN A 596 13.67 17.48 -10.58
N LEU A 597 13.68 18.46 -9.67
CA LEU A 597 14.89 19.06 -9.10
C LEU A 597 15.74 18.00 -8.39
N ASN A 598 15.10 17.14 -7.59
CA ASN A 598 15.78 16.02 -6.94
C ASN A 598 16.38 15.03 -7.94
N ASN A 599 15.62 14.67 -8.98
CA ASN A 599 16.07 13.75 -10.02
C ASN A 599 17.27 14.34 -10.79
N LEU A 600 17.29 15.64 -11.10
CA LEU A 600 18.45 16.30 -11.70
C LEU A 600 19.63 16.33 -10.72
N GLY A 601 19.39 16.67 -9.45
CA GLY A 601 20.40 16.66 -8.39
C GLY A 601 21.09 15.31 -8.28
N ASN A 602 20.32 14.22 -8.31
CA ASN A 602 20.84 12.84 -8.30
C ASN A 602 21.70 12.52 -9.53
N ALA A 603 21.30 12.97 -10.73
CA ALA A 603 22.10 12.77 -11.95
C ALA A 603 23.43 13.55 -11.90
N VAL A 604 23.38 14.79 -11.40
CA VAL A 604 24.59 15.61 -11.17
C VAL A 604 25.47 14.99 -10.08
N GLN A 605 24.89 14.38 -9.04
CA GLN A 605 25.63 13.64 -8.02
C GLN A 605 26.37 12.44 -8.60
N THR A 606 25.71 11.65 -9.45
CA THR A 606 26.35 10.55 -10.17
C THR A 606 27.51 11.06 -11.03
N ARG A 607 27.36 12.22 -11.68
CA ARG A 607 28.44 12.85 -12.46
C ARG A 607 29.60 13.29 -11.57
N PHE A 608 29.31 13.95 -10.45
CA PHE A 608 30.32 14.32 -9.46
C PHE A 608 31.11 13.11 -8.95
N GLN A 609 30.43 12.01 -8.60
CA GLN A 609 31.08 10.79 -8.13
C GLN A 609 32.02 10.16 -9.18
N ARG A 610 31.75 10.41 -10.48
CA ARG A 610 32.53 9.85 -11.57
C ARG A 610 33.68 10.75 -12.04
N LEU A 611 33.45 12.06 -12.10
CA LEU A 611 34.36 13.05 -12.69
C LEU A 611 35.04 13.94 -11.63
N GLU A 612 34.54 13.95 -10.39
CA GLU A 612 35.00 14.79 -9.28
C GLU A 612 34.99 16.31 -9.59
N ASP A 613 34.11 16.77 -10.49
CA ASP A 613 33.97 18.18 -10.85
C ASP A 613 33.37 18.99 -9.68
N VAL A 614 34.16 19.90 -9.10
CA VAL A 614 33.76 20.74 -7.97
C VAL A 614 32.56 21.64 -8.31
N ASN A 615 32.34 22.00 -9.59
CA ASN A 615 31.18 22.79 -9.99
C ASN A 615 29.86 22.04 -9.81
N ASP A 616 29.90 20.70 -9.86
CA ASP A 616 28.73 19.87 -9.59
C ASP A 616 28.29 19.95 -8.13
N LEU A 617 29.21 20.20 -7.19
CA LEU A 617 28.84 20.39 -5.78
C LEU A 617 27.94 21.60 -5.56
N GLU A 618 28.26 22.74 -6.19
CA GLU A 618 27.42 23.94 -6.07
C GLU A 618 26.07 23.76 -6.75
N LYS A 619 26.06 23.10 -7.92
CA LYS A 619 24.82 22.78 -8.64
C LYS A 619 23.94 21.80 -7.86
N MET A 620 24.50 20.78 -7.21
CA MET A 620 23.72 19.88 -6.36
C MET A 620 23.12 20.60 -5.15
N VAL A 621 23.88 21.47 -4.48
CA VAL A 621 23.36 22.22 -3.33
C VAL A 621 22.19 23.08 -3.76
N SER A 622 22.29 23.81 -4.86
CA SER A 622 21.18 24.65 -5.34
C SER A 622 19.95 23.83 -5.72
N LEU A 623 20.13 22.70 -6.40
CA LEU A 623 19.03 21.82 -6.83
C LEU A 623 18.31 21.17 -5.65
N PHE A 624 19.03 20.53 -4.73
CA PHE A 624 18.43 19.86 -3.59
C PHE A 624 17.84 20.86 -2.59
N GLN A 625 18.47 22.04 -2.40
CA GLN A 625 17.90 23.09 -1.55
C GLN A 625 16.59 23.60 -2.13
N ALA A 626 16.54 23.90 -3.44
CA ALA A 626 15.30 24.31 -4.09
C ALA A 626 14.19 23.24 -3.99
N ALA A 627 14.55 21.95 -4.11
CA ALA A 627 13.59 20.86 -3.91
C ALA A 627 13.05 20.83 -2.46
N VAL A 628 13.91 21.00 -1.45
CA VAL A 628 13.51 21.03 -0.04
C VAL A 628 12.65 22.25 0.29
N ASP A 629 12.99 23.43 -0.25
CA ASP A 629 12.29 24.69 0.01
C ASP A 629 10.87 24.70 -0.62
N LEU A 630 10.72 24.07 -1.78
CA LEU A 630 9.43 23.92 -2.45
C LEU A 630 8.54 22.81 -1.86
N THR A 631 9.08 21.97 -0.95
CA THR A 631 8.34 20.84 -0.36
C THR A 631 7.81 21.20 1.03
N PRO A 632 6.48 21.09 1.31
CA PRO A 632 5.90 21.43 2.62
C PRO A 632 6.43 20.58 3.79
N ASP A 633 6.47 21.16 4.98
CA ASP A 633 6.79 20.46 6.23
C ASP A 633 5.74 19.38 6.51
N GLY A 634 6.15 18.11 6.38
CA GLY A 634 5.30 16.94 6.55
C GLY A 634 5.16 16.07 5.29
N HIS A 635 5.51 16.57 4.10
CA HIS A 635 5.47 15.75 2.87
C HIS A 635 6.30 14.45 3.02
N PRO A 636 5.80 13.27 2.59
CA PRO A 636 6.47 11.98 2.80
C PRO A 636 7.85 11.89 2.13
N ASP A 637 8.05 12.64 1.03
CA ASP A 637 9.33 12.68 0.31
C ASP A 637 10.36 13.63 0.92
N LYS A 638 9.94 14.60 1.75
CA LYS A 638 10.84 15.61 2.32
C LYS A 638 12.02 15.02 3.10
N PRO A 639 11.85 13.95 3.92
CA PRO A 639 12.97 13.27 4.57
C PRO A 639 14.01 12.72 3.58
N GLY A 640 13.57 12.26 2.40
CA GLY A 640 14.45 11.81 1.32
C GLY A 640 15.25 12.96 0.71
N LEU A 641 14.57 14.07 0.40
CA LEU A 641 15.22 15.29 -0.12
C LEU A 641 16.25 15.86 0.86
N LEU A 642 15.89 15.92 2.15
CA LEU A 642 16.79 16.35 3.22
C LEU A 642 18.00 15.42 3.38
N ASN A 643 17.80 14.12 3.20
CA ASN A 643 18.91 13.17 3.20
C ASN A 643 19.91 13.46 2.06
N ASP A 644 19.43 13.74 0.84
CA ASP A 644 20.30 13.98 -0.31
C ASP A 644 20.96 15.36 -0.26
N LEU A 645 20.25 16.37 0.23
CA LEU A 645 20.82 17.67 0.60
C LEU A 645 21.93 17.53 1.67
N GLY A 646 21.68 16.76 2.73
CA GLY A 646 22.66 16.51 3.80
C GLY A 646 23.93 15.82 3.31
N LYS A 647 23.79 14.81 2.43
CA LYS A 647 24.95 14.17 1.77
C LYS A 647 25.75 15.18 0.95
N THR A 648 25.06 16.05 0.21
CA THR A 648 25.68 17.04 -0.65
C THR A 648 26.48 18.06 0.15
N PHE A 649 25.90 18.62 1.22
CA PHE A 649 26.63 19.49 2.14
C PHE A 649 27.84 18.78 2.75
N PHE A 650 27.73 17.50 3.10
CA PHE A 650 28.87 16.74 3.60
C PHE A 650 29.96 16.54 2.53
N HIS A 651 29.61 16.28 1.26
CA HIS A 651 30.58 16.25 0.16
C HIS A 651 31.28 17.60 -0.03
N ARG A 652 30.52 18.70 0.01
CA ARG A 652 31.08 20.07 -0.11
C ARG A 652 31.99 20.39 1.07
N PHE A 653 31.61 20.01 2.29
CA PHE A 653 32.48 20.09 3.46
C PHE A 653 33.78 19.28 3.27
N ARG A 654 33.72 18.05 2.73
CA ARG A 654 34.94 17.25 2.49
C ARG A 654 35.91 17.95 1.53
N SER A 655 35.40 18.65 0.53
CA SER A 655 36.17 19.42 -0.46
C SER A 655 36.69 20.76 0.10
N LYS A 656 35.81 21.61 0.64
CA LYS A 656 36.12 23.00 1.03
C LYS A 656 36.48 23.20 2.51
N LYS A 657 36.20 22.22 3.38
CA LYS A 657 36.42 22.26 4.84
C LYS A 657 35.70 23.40 5.58
N LEU A 658 34.56 23.86 5.06
CA LEU A 658 33.77 24.94 5.67
C LEU A 658 32.85 24.42 6.80
N ALA A 659 33.01 24.93 8.02
CA ALA A 659 32.21 24.50 9.17
C ALA A 659 30.69 24.71 8.98
N THR A 660 30.27 25.71 8.20
CA THR A 660 28.87 25.99 7.86
C THR A 660 28.22 24.87 7.05
N ASP A 661 28.98 24.23 6.15
CA ASP A 661 28.49 23.09 5.36
C ASP A 661 28.27 21.87 6.23
N LEU A 662 29.17 21.62 7.18
CA LEU A 662 29.01 20.55 8.14
C LEU A 662 27.76 20.76 9.00
N GLN A 663 27.55 21.97 9.52
CA GLN A 663 26.37 22.28 10.31
C GLN A 663 25.08 22.11 9.48
N SER A 664 25.12 22.52 8.21
CA SER A 664 23.99 22.34 7.28
C SER A 664 23.71 20.86 7.02
N ALA A 665 24.75 20.03 6.87
CA ALA A 665 24.58 18.58 6.73
C ALA A 665 23.93 17.95 7.98
N ILE A 666 24.41 18.30 9.17
CA ILE A 666 23.86 17.82 10.45
C ILE A 666 22.41 18.27 10.62
N ASN A 667 22.09 19.52 10.30
CA ASN A 667 20.72 20.04 10.35
C ASN A 667 19.81 19.26 9.39
N SER A 668 20.21 19.05 8.13
CA SER A 668 19.39 18.30 7.18
C SER A 668 19.15 16.85 7.61
N PHE A 669 20.18 16.15 8.13
CA PHE A 669 20.02 14.79 8.63
C PHE A 669 19.14 14.71 9.90
N SER A 670 19.32 15.64 10.84
CA SER A 670 18.51 15.67 12.07
C SER A 670 17.04 16.00 11.79
N THR A 671 16.74 16.95 10.89
CA THR A 671 15.37 17.25 10.46
C THR A 671 14.72 16.05 9.76
N SER A 672 15.46 15.35 8.89
CA SER A 672 14.98 14.12 8.25
C SER A 672 14.67 13.01 9.27
N ALA A 673 15.58 12.75 10.21
CA ALA A 673 15.44 11.72 11.24
C ALA A 673 14.25 11.97 12.18
N ASN A 674 13.99 13.24 12.51
CA ASN A 674 12.92 13.66 13.41
C ASN A 674 11.58 13.91 12.70
N SER A 675 11.53 13.82 11.37
CA SER A 675 10.28 13.95 10.62
C SER A 675 9.22 12.96 11.15
N PRO A 676 7.96 13.37 11.34
CA PRO A 676 6.88 12.47 11.74
C PRO A 676 6.43 11.55 10.61
N THR A 677 6.71 11.91 9.35
CA THR A 677 6.28 11.22 8.12
C THR A 677 7.48 10.71 7.31
N GLY A 678 7.21 9.85 6.34
CA GLY A 678 8.19 9.27 5.41
C GLY A 678 8.78 7.92 5.86
N PRO A 679 9.53 7.23 4.99
CA PRO A 679 9.96 5.85 5.22
C PRO A 679 10.86 5.68 6.46
N SER A 680 10.56 4.69 7.30
CA SER A 680 11.29 4.40 8.55
C SER A 680 12.79 4.16 8.33
N ILE A 681 13.15 3.45 7.26
CA ILE A 681 14.55 3.18 6.87
C ILE A 681 15.31 4.45 6.50
N ILE A 682 14.67 5.44 5.86
CA ILE A 682 15.33 6.70 5.52
C ILE A 682 15.60 7.50 6.79
N ARG A 683 14.62 7.59 7.69
CA ARG A 683 14.74 8.27 8.99
C ARG A 683 15.81 7.61 9.87
N PHE A 684 15.89 6.27 9.86
CA PHE A 684 16.93 5.52 10.55
C PHE A 684 18.33 5.82 10.01
N ARG A 685 18.50 5.78 8.68
CA ARG A 685 19.78 6.09 8.02
C ARG A 685 20.24 7.52 8.27
N THR A 686 19.32 8.49 8.24
CA THR A 686 19.65 9.88 8.54
C THR A 686 19.97 10.10 10.01
N ALA A 687 19.30 9.40 10.94
CA ALA A 687 19.66 9.40 12.36
C ALA A 687 21.10 8.86 12.58
N CYS A 688 21.45 7.75 11.92
CA CYS A 688 22.81 7.19 11.97
C CYS A 688 23.88 8.15 11.41
N ARG A 689 23.59 8.80 10.27
CA ARG A 689 24.48 9.81 9.67
C ARG A 689 24.64 11.04 10.56
N TRP A 690 23.54 11.52 11.14
CA TRP A 690 23.55 12.60 12.12
C TRP A 690 24.46 12.25 13.30
N GLY A 691 24.27 11.09 13.93
CA GLY A 691 25.10 10.64 15.06
C GLY A 691 26.58 10.49 14.70
N LYS A 692 26.88 9.92 13.53
CA LYS A 692 28.26 9.78 13.03
C LYS A 692 28.95 11.13 12.85
N LEU A 693 28.28 12.09 12.20
CA LEU A 693 28.86 13.41 11.97
C LEU A 693 28.99 14.21 13.26
N SER A 694 27.99 14.19 14.13
CA SER A 694 28.08 14.85 15.43
C SER A 694 29.28 14.32 16.23
N TYR A 695 29.49 13.00 16.24
CA TYR A 695 30.64 12.39 16.91
C TYR A 695 31.98 12.84 16.32
N ILE A 696 32.16 12.75 15.00
CA ILE A 696 33.44 13.07 14.32
C ILE A 696 33.84 14.53 14.56
N PHE A 697 32.88 15.44 14.70
CA PHE A 697 33.14 16.88 14.80
C PHE A 697 32.86 17.46 16.19
N GLY A 698 32.76 16.63 17.22
CA GLY A 698 32.71 17.06 18.62
C GLY A 698 31.38 17.68 19.09
N GLN A 699 30.27 17.43 18.38
CA GLN A 699 28.92 17.72 18.86
C GLN A 699 28.34 16.51 19.60
N SER A 700 27.31 16.69 20.44
CA SER A 700 26.68 15.56 21.13
C SER A 700 25.96 14.62 20.14
N PRO A 701 26.39 13.35 20.02
CA PRO A 701 25.78 12.38 19.11
C PRO A 701 24.66 11.56 19.76
N ILE A 702 24.47 11.70 21.08
CA ILE A 702 23.53 10.87 21.87
C ILE A 702 22.08 10.98 21.36
N PRO A 703 21.50 12.19 21.12
CA PRO A 703 20.12 12.28 20.65
C PRO A 703 19.88 11.62 19.29
N ALA A 704 20.90 11.67 18.42
CA ALA A 704 20.85 11.07 17.10
C ALA A 704 20.83 9.55 17.15
N PHE A 705 21.71 8.97 17.97
CA PHE A 705 21.74 7.52 18.16
C PHE A 705 20.52 7.02 18.93
N GLU A 706 20.04 7.75 19.96
CA GLU A 706 18.79 7.42 20.63
C GLU A 706 17.62 7.36 19.63
N ARG A 707 17.55 8.33 18.71
CA ARG A 707 16.55 8.33 17.64
C ARG A 707 16.69 7.11 16.72
N ALA A 708 17.92 6.76 16.33
CA ALA A 708 18.18 5.58 15.49
C ALA A 708 17.74 4.29 16.20
N ILE A 709 18.11 4.11 17.47
CA ILE A 709 17.75 2.94 18.29
C ILE A 709 16.22 2.79 18.41
N ASN A 710 15.50 3.90 18.64
CA ASN A 710 14.04 3.89 18.75
C ASN A 710 13.31 3.57 17.44
N LEU A 711 13.96 3.72 16.28
CA LEU A 711 13.40 3.39 14.96
C LEU A 711 13.63 1.92 14.57
N LEU A 712 14.50 1.19 15.27
CA LEU A 712 14.88 -0.19 14.93
C LEU A 712 13.70 -1.17 14.78
N PRO A 713 12.65 -1.16 15.64
CA PRO A 713 11.50 -2.05 15.47
C PRO A 713 10.75 -1.83 14.14
N GLN A 714 10.74 -0.59 13.65
CA GLN A 714 10.08 -0.20 12.39
C GLN A 714 10.95 -0.54 11.17
N VAL A 715 12.24 -0.77 11.36
CA VAL A 715 13.19 -1.12 10.29
C VAL A 715 13.35 -2.64 10.18
N ALA A 716 13.40 -3.36 11.30
CA ALA A 716 13.61 -4.81 11.36
C ALA A 716 12.31 -5.64 11.19
N TRP A 717 11.37 -5.15 10.38
CA TRP A 717 10.00 -5.71 10.29
C TRP A 717 9.93 -7.07 9.56
N LEU A 718 9.17 -8.01 10.16
CA LEU A 718 9.04 -9.42 9.74
C LEU A 718 8.24 -9.66 8.45
N GLY A 719 7.51 -8.67 7.92
CA GLY A 719 6.79 -8.84 6.66
C GLY A 719 7.52 -8.29 5.42
N THR A 720 8.77 -7.84 5.58
CA THR A 720 9.67 -7.63 4.44
C THR A 720 10.20 -8.98 3.94
N SER A 721 10.57 -9.06 2.66
CA SER A 721 11.21 -10.28 2.15
C SER A 721 12.46 -10.63 2.98
N VAL A 722 12.70 -11.92 3.23
CA VAL A 722 13.82 -12.41 4.07
C VAL A 722 15.17 -11.80 3.65
N THR A 723 15.36 -11.59 2.34
CA THR A 723 16.56 -10.95 1.78
C THR A 723 16.71 -9.49 2.20
N ASN A 724 15.63 -8.71 2.14
CA ASN A 724 15.63 -7.29 2.54
C ASN A 724 15.76 -7.17 4.06
N GLN A 725 15.09 -8.04 4.81
CA GLN A 725 15.17 -8.09 6.27
C GLN A 725 16.61 -8.32 6.74
N HIS A 726 17.32 -9.28 6.14
CA HIS A 726 18.70 -9.57 6.49
C HIS A 726 19.64 -8.38 6.24
N ALA A 727 19.51 -7.72 5.08
CA ALA A 727 20.33 -6.56 4.76
C ALA A 727 20.10 -5.40 5.75
N GLN A 728 18.84 -5.16 6.12
CA GLN A 728 18.46 -4.12 7.09
C GLN A 728 18.96 -4.45 8.50
N LEU A 729 18.87 -5.71 8.93
CA LEU A 729 19.38 -6.17 10.23
C LEU A 729 20.91 -6.07 10.33
N THR A 730 21.64 -6.39 9.26
CA THR A 730 23.09 -6.20 9.22
C THR A 730 23.48 -4.72 9.35
N GLU A 731 22.81 -3.82 8.61
CA GLU A 731 23.02 -2.36 8.70
C GLU A 731 22.69 -1.84 10.11
N ALA A 732 21.60 -2.33 10.70
CA ALA A 732 21.18 -1.99 12.05
C ALA A 732 22.20 -2.42 13.12
N GLY A 733 22.69 -3.66 13.06
CA GLY A 733 23.66 -4.19 14.02
C GLY A 733 24.95 -3.38 14.06
N ASP A 734 25.45 -2.94 12.89
CA ASP A 734 26.63 -2.09 12.83
C ASP A 734 26.40 -0.71 13.46
N ALA A 735 25.25 -0.09 13.16
CA ALA A 735 24.86 1.19 13.76
C ALA A 735 24.74 1.12 15.29
N VAL A 736 24.20 0.02 15.84
CA VAL A 736 24.12 -0.20 17.29
C VAL A 736 25.51 -0.29 17.90
N ARG A 737 26.41 -1.12 17.36
CA ARG A 737 27.78 -1.26 17.88
C ARG A 737 28.53 0.07 17.86
N PHE A 738 28.31 0.88 16.83
CA PHE A 738 28.88 2.21 16.75
C PHE A 738 28.29 3.14 17.82
N ALA A 739 26.97 3.17 17.99
CA ALA A 739 26.30 3.95 19.01
C ALA A 739 26.81 3.58 20.42
N VAL A 740 26.94 2.28 20.71
CA VAL A 740 27.50 1.76 21.98
C VAL A 740 28.94 2.22 22.16
N ALA A 741 29.80 2.09 21.14
CA ALA A 741 31.17 2.57 21.19
C ALA A 741 31.24 4.08 21.51
N VAL A 742 30.36 4.88 20.91
CA VAL A 742 30.27 6.32 21.16
C VAL A 742 29.80 6.60 22.60
N ALA A 743 28.76 5.92 23.08
CA ALA A 743 28.28 6.07 24.46
C ALA A 743 29.38 5.74 25.49
N ILE A 744 30.13 4.66 25.29
CA ILE A 744 31.29 4.31 26.14
C ILE A 744 32.36 5.41 26.09
N LYS A 745 32.53 6.11 24.95
CA LYS A 745 33.52 7.20 24.81
C LYS A 745 33.12 8.46 25.55
N LEU A 746 31.83 8.67 25.71
CA LEU A 746 31.25 9.75 26.48
C LEU A 746 30.98 9.37 27.94
N GLU A 747 31.45 8.19 28.38
CA GLU A 747 31.26 7.66 29.74
C GLU A 747 29.78 7.42 30.13
N GLU A 748 28.90 7.36 29.13
CA GLU A 748 27.47 7.06 29.24
C GLU A 748 27.23 5.55 29.33
N TYR A 749 27.86 4.88 30.32
CA TYR A 749 27.90 3.41 30.39
C TYR A 749 26.52 2.77 30.56
N LYS A 750 25.63 3.40 31.33
CA LYS A 750 24.25 2.91 31.51
C LYS A 750 23.51 2.91 30.16
N THR A 751 23.65 3.97 29.38
CA THR A 751 23.07 4.09 28.02
C THR A 751 23.67 3.06 27.07
N ALA A 752 24.99 2.85 27.11
CA ALA A 752 25.66 1.83 26.32
C ALA A 752 25.12 0.41 26.59
N VAL A 753 24.88 0.07 27.86
CA VAL A 753 24.28 -1.21 28.27
C VAL A 753 22.83 -1.34 27.77
N GLN A 754 22.04 -0.27 27.81
CA GLN A 754 20.67 -0.28 27.31
C GLN A 754 20.62 -0.48 25.79
N TRP A 755 21.48 0.21 25.04
CA TRP A 755 21.52 0.11 23.57
C TRP A 755 22.01 -1.25 23.08
N VAL A 756 23.04 -1.82 23.71
CA VAL A 756 23.53 -3.16 23.35
C VAL A 756 22.49 -4.25 23.69
N GLU A 757 21.80 -4.15 24.82
CA GLU A 757 20.72 -5.08 25.17
C GLU A 757 19.57 -5.01 24.14
N TYR A 758 19.17 -3.80 23.79
CA TYR A 758 18.06 -3.59 22.86
C TYR A 758 18.39 -4.04 21.44
N GLY A 759 19.57 -3.65 20.93
CA GLY A 759 20.01 -4.00 19.59
C GLY A 759 20.33 -5.48 19.39
N ARG A 760 20.56 -6.24 20.47
CA ARG A 760 20.80 -7.71 20.41
C ARG A 760 19.54 -8.55 20.59
N SER A 761 18.40 -7.89 20.80
CA SER A 761 17.13 -8.56 21.01
C SER A 761 16.09 -8.12 19.99
N ILE A 762 16.44 -7.59 18.82
CA ILE A 762 15.44 -7.07 17.88
C ILE A 762 14.65 -8.22 17.24
N VAL A 763 15.33 -9.26 16.75
CA VAL A 763 14.71 -10.47 16.18
C VAL A 763 13.97 -11.25 17.27
N TRP A 764 14.56 -11.39 18.46
CA TRP A 764 13.91 -12.04 19.59
C TRP A 764 12.73 -11.24 20.11
N GLN A 765 12.82 -9.92 20.23
CA GLN A 765 11.70 -9.07 20.59
C GLN A 765 10.64 -9.15 19.50
N ASN A 766 10.95 -9.21 18.22
CA ASN A 766 9.95 -9.34 17.16
C ASN A 766 9.28 -10.73 17.13
N LEU A 767 10.00 -11.80 17.47
CA LEU A 767 9.47 -13.18 17.53
C LEU A 767 8.80 -13.54 18.89
N LEU A 768 9.18 -12.88 19.98
CA LEU A 768 8.72 -13.15 21.35
C LEU A 768 7.90 -12.01 21.96
N SER A 769 7.61 -10.93 21.21
CA SER A 769 7.01 -9.67 21.73
C SER A 769 5.69 -9.85 22.46
N LEU A 770 5.11 -11.04 22.39
CA LEU A 770 3.82 -11.40 22.96
C LEU A 770 3.88 -12.26 24.22
N ARG A 771 5.04 -12.54 24.82
CA ARG A 771 5.05 -13.41 26.01
C ARG A 771 4.98 -12.62 27.30
N THR A 772 6.11 -12.12 27.78
CA THR A 772 6.16 -11.49 29.12
C THR A 772 5.38 -10.17 29.20
N PRO A 773 5.55 -9.21 28.27
CA PRO A 773 4.77 -7.96 28.32
C PRO A 773 3.28 -8.19 28.06
N LEU A 774 2.94 -9.21 27.27
CA LEU A 774 1.56 -9.54 26.94
C LEU A 774 0.87 -10.27 28.09
N ASP A 775 1.55 -11.08 28.88
CA ASP A 775 0.96 -11.74 30.05
C ASP A 775 0.61 -10.72 31.14
N ASP A 776 1.47 -9.71 31.33
CA ASP A 776 1.17 -8.56 32.20
C ASP A 776 0.06 -7.69 31.60
N LEU A 777 0.08 -7.44 30.29
CA LEU A 777 -1.02 -6.79 29.58
C LEU A 777 -2.30 -7.63 29.66
N ARG A 778 -2.24 -8.96 29.65
CA ARG A 778 -3.41 -9.86 29.73
C ARG A 778 -4.03 -9.82 31.12
N LYS A 779 -3.21 -9.64 32.16
CA LYS A 779 -3.69 -9.44 33.54
C LYS A 779 -4.35 -8.07 33.73
N ALA A 780 -3.79 -7.00 33.14
CA ALA A 780 -4.28 -5.63 33.34
C ALA A 780 -5.34 -5.16 32.32
N HIS A 781 -5.14 -5.48 31.03
CA HIS A 781 -5.95 -5.09 29.87
C HIS A 781 -6.16 -6.29 28.92
N PRO A 782 -6.98 -7.28 29.30
CA PRO A 782 -7.16 -8.53 28.57
C PRO A 782 -7.64 -8.35 27.12
N GLU A 783 -8.43 -7.31 26.83
CA GLU A 783 -8.89 -7.01 25.46
C GLU A 783 -7.74 -6.58 24.54
N LEU A 784 -6.89 -5.65 24.98
CA LEU A 784 -5.71 -5.21 24.23
C LEU A 784 -4.70 -6.36 24.04
N ALA A 785 -4.54 -7.21 25.07
CA ALA A 785 -3.71 -8.40 24.99
C ALA A 785 -4.26 -9.43 24.00
N MET A 786 -5.57 -9.68 23.99
CA MET A 786 -6.20 -10.60 23.03
C MET A 786 -6.12 -10.08 21.60
N GLN A 787 -6.33 -8.78 21.39
CA GLN A 787 -6.17 -8.16 20.06
C GLN A 787 -4.73 -8.29 19.56
N LEU A 788 -3.75 -7.90 20.39
CA LEU A 788 -2.33 -7.99 20.04
C LEU A 788 -1.89 -9.44 19.79
N GLN A 789 -2.37 -10.39 20.59
CA GLN A 789 -2.10 -11.82 20.41
C GLN A 789 -2.72 -12.38 19.13
N SER A 790 -3.99 -12.09 18.87
CA SER A 790 -4.71 -12.54 17.68
C SER A 790 -4.02 -12.04 16.41
N ILE A 791 -3.64 -10.76 16.41
CA ILE A 791 -2.96 -10.14 15.28
C ILE A 791 -1.59 -10.76 15.05
N SER A 792 -0.80 -10.96 16.10
CA SER A 792 0.51 -11.58 15.95
C SER A 792 0.47 -13.08 15.63
N GLN A 793 -0.54 -13.84 16.10
CA GLN A 793 -0.75 -15.22 15.67
C GLN A 793 -1.15 -15.32 14.19
N GLN A 794 -1.99 -14.38 13.71
CA GLN A 794 -2.35 -14.32 12.30
C GLN A 794 -1.17 -13.86 11.42
N LEU A 795 -0.27 -13.01 11.95
CA LEU A 795 1.01 -12.64 11.32
C LEU A 795 2.00 -13.81 11.22
N GLU A 796 2.05 -14.68 12.23
CA GLU A 796 2.93 -15.84 12.25
C GLU A 796 2.46 -16.98 11.33
N GLY A 797 1.14 -17.15 11.21
CA GLY A 797 0.52 -18.16 10.33
C GLY A 797 0.74 -17.88 8.84
N SER A 798 0.88 -16.62 8.44
CA SER A 798 1.14 -16.22 7.05
C SER A 798 2.58 -16.42 6.59
N ILE A 799 3.55 -16.43 7.51
CA ILE A 799 4.99 -16.64 7.24
C ILE A 799 5.32 -18.15 7.10
N SER A 800 4.55 -19.03 7.76
CA SER A 800 4.85 -20.47 7.85
C SER A 800 4.39 -21.31 6.64
N ASN A 801 3.59 -20.76 5.71
CA ASN A 801 2.97 -21.48 4.59
C ASN A 801 3.71 -21.36 3.24
N SER A 802 5.04 -21.19 3.24
CA SER A 802 5.85 -21.01 2.03
C SER A 802 6.13 -22.29 1.22
N HIS A 803 5.46 -23.41 1.52
CA HIS A 803 5.54 -24.66 0.75
C HIS A 803 4.16 -25.26 0.49
N LEU A 804 3.44 -24.74 -0.52
CA LEU A 804 2.29 -25.42 -1.12
C LEU A 804 2.54 -25.70 -2.61
N SER A 805 2.03 -26.83 -3.07
CA SER A 805 2.11 -27.34 -4.43
C SER A 805 1.43 -26.41 -5.44
N LYS A 806 1.73 -26.61 -6.73
CA LYS A 806 1.28 -25.85 -7.91
C LYS A 806 -0.25 -25.66 -8.06
N GLU A 807 -1.09 -26.22 -7.19
CA GLU A 807 -2.55 -26.26 -7.34
C GLU A 807 -3.31 -25.30 -6.39
N GLU A 808 -2.65 -24.61 -5.45
CA GLU A 808 -3.29 -23.61 -4.58
C GLU A 808 -2.74 -22.18 -4.84
N LEU A 809 -2.89 -21.72 -6.08
CA LEU A 809 -2.34 -20.46 -6.62
C LEU A 809 -3.06 -19.16 -6.17
N GLY A 810 -4.19 -19.27 -5.45
CA GLY A 810 -4.93 -18.13 -4.88
C GLY A 810 -4.51 -17.75 -3.45
N ALA A 811 -4.09 -18.71 -2.64
CA ALA A 811 -3.92 -18.53 -1.19
C ALA A 811 -2.62 -17.76 -0.82
N SER A 812 -1.57 -17.83 -1.63
CA SER A 812 -0.27 -17.20 -1.34
C SER A 812 -0.29 -15.67 -1.42
N GLN A 813 -1.20 -15.08 -2.21
CA GLN A 813 -1.34 -13.63 -2.41
C GLN A 813 -2.10 -12.98 -1.23
N ASP A 814 -3.13 -13.65 -0.72
CA ASP A 814 -3.91 -13.21 0.43
C ASP A 814 -3.10 -13.31 1.73
N LEU A 815 -2.15 -14.24 1.84
CA LEU A 815 -1.31 -14.42 3.04
C LEU A 815 -0.30 -13.28 3.24
N ALA A 816 0.35 -12.79 2.17
CA ALA A 816 1.31 -11.69 2.24
C ALA A 816 0.63 -10.32 2.49
N ASN A 817 -0.52 -10.10 1.85
CA ASN A 817 -1.41 -8.96 2.09
C ASN A 817 -1.86 -8.94 3.57
N ARG A 818 -2.47 -10.04 4.03
CA ARG A 818 -2.92 -10.20 5.41
C ARG A 818 -1.79 -9.99 6.44
N ALA A 819 -0.58 -10.49 6.16
CA ALA A 819 0.59 -10.27 7.01
C ALA A 819 0.99 -8.79 7.15
N THR A 820 0.67 -7.94 6.18
CA THR A 820 1.07 -6.53 6.24
C THR A 820 0.00 -5.65 6.87
N THR A 821 -1.26 -5.92 6.54
CA THR A 821 -2.45 -5.36 7.21
C THR A 821 -2.42 -5.58 8.72
N LEU A 822 -2.08 -6.80 9.16
CA LEU A 822 -1.98 -7.15 10.58
C LEU A 822 -0.79 -6.45 11.27
N ALA A 823 0.29 -6.11 10.54
CA ALA A 823 1.44 -5.44 11.12
C ALA A 823 1.15 -3.97 11.48
N ALA A 824 0.38 -3.27 10.65
CA ALA A 824 -0.10 -1.92 10.95
C ALA A 824 -1.05 -1.92 12.17
N GLU A 825 -1.95 -2.91 12.27
CA GLU A 825 -2.82 -3.09 13.45
C GLU A 825 -2.01 -3.31 14.72
N ARG A 826 -0.95 -4.10 14.62
CA ARG A 826 -0.04 -4.38 15.72
C ARG A 826 0.58 -3.08 16.25
N GLU A 827 1.04 -2.19 15.37
CA GLU A 827 1.68 -0.92 15.79
C GLU A 827 0.67 0.04 16.43
N GLU A 828 -0.53 0.16 15.86
CA GLU A 828 -1.60 0.99 16.45
C GLU A 828 -1.97 0.50 17.86
N ILE A 829 -2.03 -0.82 18.06
CA ILE A 829 -2.28 -1.43 19.37
C ILE A 829 -1.10 -1.20 20.31
N ILE A 830 0.15 -1.33 19.86
CA ILE A 830 1.33 -1.04 20.67
C ILE A 830 1.33 0.41 21.15
N ASP A 831 0.98 1.37 20.28
CA ASP A 831 0.88 2.77 20.66
C ASP A 831 -0.28 3.06 21.62
N LYS A 832 -1.42 2.37 21.46
CA LYS A 832 -2.51 2.40 22.46
C LYS A 832 -2.06 1.84 23.81
N VAL A 833 -1.34 0.72 23.82
CA VAL A 833 -0.78 0.11 25.04
C VAL A 833 0.19 1.07 25.71
N ARG A 834 1.09 1.71 24.95
CA ARG A 834 2.07 2.68 25.49
C ARG A 834 1.45 3.93 26.09
N LYS A 835 0.22 4.30 25.71
CA LYS A 835 -0.54 5.41 26.31
C LYS A 835 -1.25 5.01 27.60
N THR A 836 -1.19 3.73 27.99
CA THR A 836 -1.85 3.22 29.19
C THR A 836 -0.89 3.31 30.39
N PRO A 837 -1.34 3.81 31.57
CA PRO A 837 -0.50 3.91 32.75
C PRO A 837 0.14 2.57 33.15
N GLY A 838 1.46 2.56 33.35
CA GLY A 838 2.24 1.35 33.68
C GLY A 838 2.77 0.56 32.48
N PHE A 839 2.41 0.96 31.25
CA PHE A 839 2.83 0.35 29.99
C PHE A 839 3.62 1.31 29.07
N GLU A 840 4.10 2.44 29.57
CA GLU A 840 4.77 3.51 28.80
C GLU A 840 6.06 3.04 28.09
N TYR A 841 6.66 1.99 28.63
CA TYR A 841 7.86 1.31 28.12
C TYR A 841 7.56 -0.02 27.41
N PHE A 842 6.29 -0.29 27.07
CA PHE A 842 5.90 -1.49 26.34
C PHE A 842 6.65 -1.57 25.00
N LEU A 843 7.46 -2.61 24.82
CA LEU A 843 8.36 -2.81 23.67
C LEU A 843 9.35 -1.64 23.40
N LYS A 844 9.75 -0.90 24.43
CA LYS A 844 10.86 0.09 24.38
C LYS A 844 12.13 -0.47 25.03
N THR A 845 13.25 0.25 24.88
CA THR A 845 14.49 0.00 25.61
C THR A 845 14.21 -0.13 27.11
N LYS A 846 14.65 -1.24 27.72
CA LYS A 846 14.57 -1.40 29.18
C LYS A 846 15.53 -0.41 29.84
N THR A 847 15.11 0.19 30.94
CA THR A 847 16.00 1.04 31.75
C THR A 847 17.09 0.18 32.39
N PHE A 848 18.22 0.81 32.72
CA PHE A 848 19.36 0.13 33.34
C PHE A 848 18.94 -0.57 34.65
N ASP A 849 18.09 0.06 35.47
CA ASP A 849 17.65 -0.51 36.74
C ASP A 849 16.87 -1.83 36.57
N LYS A 850 16.20 -2.01 35.43
CA LYS A 850 15.54 -3.28 35.08
C LYS A 850 16.51 -4.34 34.53
N LEU A 851 17.72 -3.95 34.13
CA LEU A 851 18.75 -4.83 33.58
C LEU A 851 19.84 -5.18 34.59
N ALA A 852 20.13 -4.27 35.53
CA ALA A 852 21.12 -4.44 36.60
C ALA A 852 21.01 -5.78 37.34
N PRO A 853 19.80 -6.31 37.67
CA PRO A 853 19.68 -7.59 38.36
C PRO A 853 20.34 -8.79 37.68
N ALA A 854 20.67 -8.69 36.38
CA ALA A 854 21.41 -9.71 35.65
C ALA A 854 22.79 -10.02 36.27
N ALA A 855 23.41 -9.07 36.96
CA ALA A 855 24.73 -9.23 37.57
C ALA A 855 24.70 -9.73 39.03
N HIS A 856 23.52 -9.93 39.63
CA HIS A 856 23.41 -10.33 41.05
C HIS A 856 24.06 -11.68 41.39
N GLU A 857 24.18 -12.61 40.43
CA GLU A 857 24.82 -13.92 40.64
C GLU A 857 26.29 -13.96 40.20
N GLY A 858 26.83 -12.81 39.78
CA GLY A 858 28.24 -12.61 39.45
C GLY A 858 28.43 -11.72 38.21
N PRO A 859 29.69 -11.36 37.89
CA PRO A 859 29.96 -10.33 36.89
C PRO A 859 29.54 -10.72 35.47
N VAL A 860 29.00 -9.75 34.74
CA VAL A 860 28.62 -9.89 33.32
C VAL A 860 29.48 -8.95 32.47
N ALA A 861 30.36 -9.52 31.65
CA ALA A 861 31.23 -8.81 30.73
C ALA A 861 30.56 -8.69 29.35
N ILE A 862 30.07 -7.49 29.03
CA ILE A 862 29.58 -7.14 27.70
C ILE A 862 30.74 -6.62 26.86
N ILE A 863 31.13 -7.35 25.82
CA ILE A 863 32.25 -6.98 24.95
C ILE A 863 31.71 -6.40 23.66
N ASN A 864 31.88 -5.08 23.50
CA ASN A 864 31.53 -4.39 22.26
C ASN A 864 32.75 -4.27 21.34
N VAL A 865 32.65 -4.79 20.11
CA VAL A 865 33.72 -4.77 19.11
C VAL A 865 33.32 -3.88 17.94
N HIS A 866 33.97 -2.72 17.80
CA HIS A 866 33.72 -1.79 16.70
C HIS A 866 35.03 -1.19 16.16
N GLU A 867 35.04 -0.70 14.92
CA GLU A 867 36.24 -0.14 14.26
C GLU A 867 36.89 0.99 15.04
N HIS A 868 36.10 1.77 15.79
CA HIS A 868 36.60 2.95 16.52
C HIS A 868 37.19 2.60 17.89
N ARG A 869 36.65 1.58 18.56
CA ARG A 869 37.12 1.10 19.86
C ARG A 869 36.51 -0.27 20.19
N CYS A 870 37.24 -1.05 20.97
CA CYS A 870 36.83 -2.34 21.50
C CYS A 870 36.94 -2.32 23.02
N ASP A 871 35.87 -2.70 23.71
CA ASP A 871 35.74 -2.51 25.15
C ASP A 871 34.93 -3.62 25.79
N ALA A 872 35.30 -3.97 27.02
CA ALA A 872 34.45 -4.74 27.91
C ALA A 872 33.79 -3.78 28.92
N LEU A 873 32.45 -3.76 28.95
CA LEU A 873 31.67 -3.19 30.04
C LEU A 873 31.31 -4.33 30.99
N VAL A 874 31.90 -4.34 32.18
CA VAL A 874 31.65 -5.37 33.18
C VAL A 874 30.69 -4.83 34.22
N LEU A 875 29.52 -5.46 34.32
CA LEU A 875 28.57 -5.21 35.41
C LEU A 875 29.02 -6.03 36.62
N ILE A 876 29.23 -5.37 37.75
CA ILE A 876 29.71 -5.99 38.98
C ILE A 876 28.66 -5.79 40.09
N PRO A 877 28.20 -6.86 40.75
CA PRO A 877 27.34 -6.72 41.93
C PRO A 877 28.13 -6.11 43.08
N ASP A 878 27.56 -5.12 43.78
CA ASP A 878 28.15 -4.61 45.02
C ASP A 878 27.86 -5.55 46.21
N ASP A 879 28.81 -5.65 47.14
CA ASP A 879 28.75 -6.54 48.32
C ASP A 879 27.94 -5.94 49.49
N SER A 880 27.35 -4.75 49.30
CA SER A 880 26.65 -4.02 50.37
C SER A 880 25.16 -4.40 50.50
N GLU A 881 24.56 -4.16 51.68
CA GLU A 881 23.14 -4.44 51.99
C GLU A 881 22.12 -3.73 51.06
N HIS A 882 22.60 -2.90 50.13
CA HIS A 882 21.86 -2.32 49.02
C HIS A 882 22.47 -2.78 47.67
N PRO A 883 21.75 -3.57 46.84
CA PRO A 883 22.30 -4.16 45.62
C PRO A 883 22.38 -3.12 44.49
N GLU A 884 23.33 -2.19 44.57
CA GLU A 884 23.64 -1.29 43.46
C GLU A 884 24.68 -1.95 42.55
N VAL A 885 24.36 -2.12 41.26
CA VAL A 885 25.29 -2.74 40.30
C VAL A 885 26.16 -1.66 39.68
N SER A 886 27.47 -1.79 39.85
CA SER A 886 28.46 -0.89 39.26
C SER A 886 28.86 -1.35 37.85
N ILE A 887 29.29 -0.41 37.01
CA ILE A 887 29.79 -0.72 35.66
C ILE A 887 31.27 -0.30 35.58
N VAL A 888 32.13 -1.24 35.24
CA VAL A 888 33.55 -1.01 34.99
C VAL A 888 33.82 -1.10 33.49
N ASN A 889 34.41 -0.06 32.91
CA ASN A 889 34.90 -0.08 31.53
C ASN A 889 36.36 -0.55 31.49
N ILE A 890 36.62 -1.57 30.68
CA ILE A 890 37.95 -2.13 30.42
C ILE A 890 38.27 -1.99 28.92
N PRO A 891 39.09 -1.01 28.52
CA PRO A 891 39.50 -0.86 27.12
C PRO A 891 40.41 -2.00 26.64
N LEU A 892 40.03 -2.66 25.54
CA LEU A 892 40.82 -3.73 24.93
C LEU A 892 41.85 -3.15 23.94
N LYS A 893 42.87 -2.47 24.47
CA LYS A 893 43.81 -1.62 23.70
C LYS A 893 44.54 -2.33 22.54
N THR A 894 44.74 -3.63 22.64
CA THR A 894 45.47 -4.43 21.63
C THR A 894 44.53 -5.24 20.73
N PHE A 895 43.22 -5.11 20.91
CA PHE A 895 42.20 -5.81 20.12
C PHE A 895 41.48 -4.83 19.19
N SER A 896 41.17 -5.28 17.97
CA SER A 896 40.47 -4.48 16.96
C SER A 896 39.37 -5.29 16.27
N TYR A 897 38.46 -4.58 15.60
CA TYR A 897 37.44 -5.22 14.75
C TYR A 897 38.07 -6.10 13.67
N ASP A 898 39.09 -5.62 12.96
CA ASP A 898 39.79 -6.38 11.93
C ASP A 898 40.44 -7.65 12.49
N MET A 899 41.04 -7.57 13.69
CA MET A 899 41.58 -8.74 14.37
C MET A 899 40.47 -9.75 14.69
N SER A 900 39.34 -9.30 15.23
CA SER A 900 38.17 -10.14 15.50
C SER A 900 37.66 -10.84 14.24
N ALA A 901 37.49 -10.09 13.15
CA ALA A 901 37.03 -10.61 11.86
C ALA A 901 38.03 -11.62 11.26
N ASN A 902 39.34 -11.34 11.34
CA ASN A 902 40.38 -12.26 10.86
C ASN A 902 40.43 -13.55 11.69
N LEU A 903 40.42 -13.44 13.02
CA LEU A 903 40.37 -14.61 13.91
C LEU A 903 39.15 -15.48 13.62
N PHE A 904 37.97 -14.85 13.44
CA PHE A 904 36.76 -15.58 13.09
C PHE A 904 36.84 -16.26 11.71
N LYS A 905 37.41 -15.58 10.71
CA LYS A 905 37.62 -16.14 9.37
C LYS A 905 38.58 -17.33 9.41
N GLU A 906 39.72 -17.20 10.08
CA GLU A 906 40.70 -18.27 10.26
C GLU A 906 40.10 -19.45 11.01
N PHE A 907 39.39 -19.19 12.10
CA PHE A 907 38.67 -20.19 12.87
C PHE A 907 37.64 -20.93 12.00
N SER A 908 36.86 -20.19 11.19
CA SER A 908 35.87 -20.76 10.27
C SER A 908 36.49 -21.63 9.17
N GLN A 909 37.63 -21.21 8.61
CA GLN A 909 38.39 -22.00 7.64
C GLN A 909 38.95 -23.27 8.28
N LEU A 910 39.48 -23.18 9.50
CA LEU A 910 40.02 -24.31 10.25
C LEU A 910 38.95 -25.37 10.46
N LEU A 911 37.80 -25.00 11.04
CA LEU A 911 36.68 -25.92 11.28
C LEU A 911 36.12 -26.55 10.00
N SER A 912 36.09 -25.79 8.90
CA SER A 912 35.66 -26.31 7.60
C SER A 912 36.66 -27.32 7.05
N SER A 913 37.96 -27.06 7.18
CA SER A 913 39.03 -27.95 6.68
C SER A 913 39.16 -29.25 7.48
N GLU A 914 38.78 -29.25 8.76
CA GLU A 914 38.73 -30.45 9.62
C GLU A 914 37.42 -31.24 9.45
N GLY A 915 36.47 -30.74 8.65
CA GLY A 915 35.18 -31.38 8.37
C GLY A 915 34.24 -31.43 9.59
N VAL A 916 34.50 -30.64 10.63
CA VAL A 916 33.69 -30.61 11.87
C VAL A 916 32.45 -29.72 11.75
N ARG A 917 32.33 -28.93 10.68
CA ARG A 917 31.12 -28.15 10.36
C ARG A 917 30.08 -28.88 9.50
N ALA A 918 30.42 -30.04 8.90
CA ALA A 918 29.60 -30.68 7.86
C ALA A 918 29.46 -32.21 8.02
N ARG A 919 29.59 -32.77 9.23
CA ARG A 919 29.52 -34.24 9.45
C ARG A 919 28.17 -34.90 9.12
N GLY A 920 27.15 -34.10 8.78
CA GLY A 920 25.82 -34.55 8.34
C GLY A 920 25.61 -34.67 6.82
N GLU A 921 26.48 -34.10 5.98
CA GLU A 921 26.37 -34.18 4.51
C GLU A 921 27.48 -35.05 3.92
N ARG A 922 27.13 -36.04 3.10
CA ARG A 922 28.12 -36.90 2.41
C ARG A 922 29.05 -36.03 1.55
N GLN A 923 30.31 -35.86 1.96
CA GLN A 923 31.38 -35.40 1.07
C GLN A 923 32.36 -36.53 0.74
N THR A 924 32.39 -36.84 -0.55
CA THR A 924 33.41 -37.62 -1.24
C THR A 924 34.64 -36.74 -1.47
N GLY A 925 35.66 -36.83 -0.61
CA GLY A 925 36.92 -36.10 -0.79
C GLY A 925 38.06 -36.66 0.06
N ARG A 926 39.22 -36.94 -0.57
CA ARG A 926 40.42 -37.50 0.08
C ARG A 926 40.95 -36.56 1.17
N ARG A 927 41.00 -37.05 2.42
CA ARG A 927 41.72 -36.43 3.54
C ARG A 927 43.23 -36.48 3.29
N GLN A 928 43.91 -35.33 3.29
CA GLN A 928 45.38 -35.25 3.45
C GLN A 928 45.74 -34.90 4.91
N PRO A 929 46.73 -35.56 5.53
CA PRO A 929 47.17 -35.25 6.89
C PRO A 929 48.31 -34.20 6.86
N GLN A 930 48.21 -33.09 7.59
CA GLN A 930 49.36 -32.20 7.82
C GLN A 930 49.36 -31.53 9.20
N ARG A 931 50.42 -31.81 9.97
CA ARG A 931 50.81 -31.24 11.28
C ARG A 931 50.83 -29.70 11.40
N LYS A 932 50.72 -28.95 10.29
CA LYS A 932 50.73 -27.47 10.28
C LYS A 932 49.47 -26.81 10.88
N LYS A 933 48.35 -27.53 11.01
CA LYS A 933 47.02 -26.97 11.38
C LYS A 933 46.67 -26.97 12.87
N VAL A 934 47.33 -27.77 13.72
CA VAL A 934 47.08 -27.76 15.17
C VAL A 934 47.67 -26.50 15.82
N ASN A 935 48.77 -25.98 15.26
CA ASN A 935 49.40 -24.75 15.73
C ASN A 935 48.52 -23.51 15.48
N SER A 936 47.70 -23.49 14.43
CA SER A 936 46.81 -22.36 14.14
C SER A 936 45.64 -22.27 15.12
N PHE A 937 45.06 -23.40 15.59
CA PHE A 937 43.98 -23.32 16.59
C PHE A 937 44.50 -22.86 17.95
N LYS A 938 45.69 -23.32 18.36
CA LYS A 938 46.38 -22.83 19.56
C LYS A 938 46.69 -21.34 19.48
N SER A 939 47.08 -20.84 18.29
CA SER A 939 47.31 -19.41 18.06
C SER A 939 46.05 -18.59 18.32
N ILE A 940 44.91 -18.98 17.73
CA ILE A 940 43.63 -18.27 17.93
C ILE A 940 43.25 -18.20 19.41
N LEU A 941 43.41 -19.30 20.18
CA LEU A 941 43.12 -19.30 21.62
C LEU A 941 44.12 -18.45 22.43
N ALA A 942 45.38 -18.38 22.01
CA ALA A 942 46.39 -17.52 22.61
C ALA A 942 46.11 -16.04 22.31
N ASP A 943 45.67 -15.70 21.10
CA ASP A 943 45.31 -14.34 20.73
C ASP A 943 44.07 -13.86 21.51
N LEU A 944 43.04 -14.71 21.64
CA LEU A 944 41.89 -14.43 22.50
C LEU A 944 42.29 -14.22 23.97
N TRP A 945 43.27 -14.97 24.45
CA TRP A 945 43.79 -14.83 25.81
C TRP A 945 44.47 -13.49 26.02
N VAL A 946 45.44 -13.17 25.17
CA VAL A 946 46.29 -11.97 25.30
C VAL A 946 45.47 -10.68 25.07
N HIS A 947 44.60 -10.69 24.07
CA HIS A 947 43.96 -9.46 23.60
C HIS A 947 42.58 -9.18 24.20
N VAL A 948 41.89 -10.21 24.70
CA VAL A 948 40.51 -10.08 25.21
C VAL A 948 40.39 -10.53 26.66
N VAL A 949 40.68 -11.80 26.96
CA VAL A 949 40.34 -12.38 28.27
C VAL A 949 41.25 -11.89 29.38
N LYS A 950 42.57 -11.95 29.20
CA LYS A 950 43.54 -11.54 30.23
C LYS A 950 43.36 -10.07 30.63
N PRO A 951 43.19 -9.11 29.70
CA PRO A 951 42.87 -7.72 30.05
C PRO A 951 41.60 -7.57 30.91
N VAL A 952 40.54 -8.34 30.62
CA VAL A 952 39.30 -8.30 31.41
C VAL A 952 39.53 -8.86 32.82
N LEU A 953 40.19 -10.00 32.95
CA LEU A 953 40.48 -10.60 34.26
C LEU A 953 41.39 -9.71 35.11
N ASP A 954 42.40 -9.08 34.49
CA ASP A 954 43.30 -8.14 35.16
C ASP A 954 42.59 -6.86 35.61
N GLY A 955 41.67 -6.34 34.79
CA GLY A 955 40.84 -5.19 35.16
C GLY A 955 39.86 -5.49 36.31
N LEU A 956 39.50 -6.75 36.52
CA LEU A 956 38.72 -7.22 37.66
C LEU A 956 39.56 -7.68 38.85
N ALA A 957 40.89 -7.62 38.74
CA ALA A 957 41.85 -8.09 39.73
C ALA A 957 41.73 -9.59 40.11
N TYR A 958 41.17 -10.42 39.23
CA TYR A 958 41.04 -11.87 39.47
C TYR A 958 42.40 -12.57 39.47
N GLN A 959 42.57 -13.51 40.39
CA GLN A 959 43.77 -14.33 40.54
C GLN A 959 43.52 -15.79 40.10
N PRO A 960 44.57 -16.51 39.68
CA PRO A 960 44.45 -17.94 39.44
C PRO A 960 43.97 -18.64 40.72
N GLY A 961 42.93 -19.45 40.61
CA GLY A 961 42.34 -20.19 41.72
C GLY A 961 41.03 -19.62 42.28
N ASP A 962 40.59 -18.43 41.86
CA ASP A 962 39.33 -17.84 42.33
C ASP A 962 38.11 -18.71 41.99
N HIS A 963 38.10 -19.34 40.80
CA HIS A 963 37.02 -20.18 40.26
C HIS A 963 35.61 -19.55 40.39
N SER A 964 35.56 -18.22 40.38
CA SER A 964 34.34 -17.42 40.32
C SER A 964 33.70 -17.52 38.95
N ARG A 965 32.38 -17.35 38.88
CA ARG A 965 31.64 -17.40 37.62
C ARG A 965 31.65 -16.04 36.92
N ILE A 966 31.78 -16.05 35.60
CA ILE A 966 31.65 -14.86 34.75
C ILE A 966 30.77 -15.16 33.54
N TRP A 967 29.93 -14.19 33.13
CA TRP A 967 29.14 -14.27 31.92
C TRP A 967 29.73 -13.40 30.81
N TRP A 968 29.90 -13.98 29.62
CA TRP A 968 30.38 -13.32 28.41
C TRP A 968 29.21 -12.99 27.48
N CYS A 969 29.03 -11.70 27.18
CA CYS A 969 28.07 -11.20 26.20
C CYS A 969 28.84 -10.44 25.10
N ALA A 970 29.24 -11.12 24.02
CA ALA A 970 30.10 -10.54 22.99
C ALA A 970 29.31 -10.11 21.74
N THR A 971 29.73 -9.01 21.11
CA THR A 971 29.17 -8.50 19.84
C THR A 971 30.08 -8.80 18.64
N GLY A 972 29.51 -8.73 17.44
CA GLY A 972 30.20 -8.91 16.17
C GLY A 972 30.86 -10.28 15.99
N PRO A 973 31.96 -10.36 15.22
CA PRO A 973 32.63 -11.63 14.94
C PRO A 973 33.14 -12.37 16.20
N LEU A 974 33.37 -11.64 17.29
CA LEU A 974 33.84 -12.20 18.56
C LEU A 974 32.80 -13.12 19.22
N ALA A 975 31.50 -12.90 18.95
CA ALA A 975 30.41 -13.72 19.48
C ALA A 975 30.54 -15.22 19.10
N PHE A 976 31.25 -15.51 18.01
CA PHE A 976 31.43 -16.87 17.49
C PHE A 976 32.78 -17.51 17.86
N LEU A 977 33.61 -16.82 18.64
CA LEU A 977 34.92 -17.31 19.06
C LEU A 977 34.85 -17.94 20.46
N PRO A 978 35.64 -19.01 20.72
CA PRO A 978 35.57 -19.76 21.98
C PRO A 978 36.31 -19.05 23.13
N ILE A 979 35.81 -17.88 23.57
CA ILE A 979 36.32 -17.08 24.70
C ILE A 979 36.55 -17.93 25.96
N HIS A 980 35.63 -18.85 26.28
CA HIS A 980 35.70 -19.74 27.44
C HIS A 980 36.90 -20.70 27.43
N ALA A 981 37.59 -20.86 26.29
CA ALA A 981 38.77 -21.70 26.13
C ALA A 981 40.04 -20.91 25.83
N ALA A 982 40.00 -19.57 25.90
CA ALA A 982 41.17 -18.73 25.68
C ALA A 982 42.32 -19.13 26.62
N GLY A 983 43.52 -19.31 26.05
CA GLY A 983 44.71 -19.62 26.82
C GLY A 983 45.93 -19.93 25.96
N ASN A 984 47.11 -19.83 26.55
CA ASN A 984 48.35 -20.27 25.95
C ASN A 984 48.56 -21.78 26.19
N TYR A 985 48.19 -22.61 25.20
CA TYR A 985 48.37 -24.07 25.26
C TYR A 985 49.71 -24.56 24.67
N ALA A 986 50.66 -23.65 24.44
CA ALA A 986 52.05 -23.99 24.18
C ALA A 986 52.90 -24.05 25.46
N SER A 987 52.32 -23.64 26.59
CA SER A 987 52.94 -23.60 27.91
C SER A 987 52.07 -24.31 28.95
N ASP A 988 52.74 -24.88 29.95
CA ASP A 988 52.13 -25.58 31.08
C ASP A 988 52.15 -24.74 32.37
N VAL A 989 52.50 -23.46 32.27
CA VAL A 989 52.50 -22.52 33.40
C VAL A 989 51.05 -22.26 33.87
N VAL A 990 50.83 -22.39 35.17
CA VAL A 990 49.53 -22.06 35.81
C VAL A 990 49.28 -20.56 35.69
N GLY A 991 48.06 -20.18 35.32
CA GLY A 991 47.67 -18.79 35.17
C GLY A 991 47.80 -18.24 33.74
N GLU A 992 48.04 -19.10 32.74
CA GLU A 992 48.06 -18.73 31.32
C GLU A 992 46.81 -19.19 30.55
N LYS A 993 45.80 -19.70 31.25
CA LYS A 993 44.55 -20.20 30.65
C LYS A 993 43.37 -19.68 31.46
N ILE A 994 42.27 -19.33 30.80
CA ILE A 994 41.05 -18.84 31.46
C ILE A 994 40.50 -19.84 32.49
N SER A 995 40.66 -21.14 32.24
CA SER A 995 40.21 -22.20 33.15
C SER A 995 40.91 -22.17 34.50
N ASP A 996 42.04 -21.47 34.62
CA ASP A 996 42.77 -21.35 35.89
C ASP A 996 42.19 -20.24 36.78
N TYR A 997 41.35 -19.35 36.23
CA TYR A 997 40.79 -18.19 36.93
C TYR A 997 39.29 -18.33 37.19
N VAL A 998 38.51 -18.65 36.15
CA VAL A 998 37.04 -18.47 36.19
C VAL A 998 36.27 -19.61 35.52
N ILE A 999 35.02 -19.77 35.95
CA ILE A 999 34.02 -20.58 35.29
C ILE A 999 33.26 -19.70 34.30
N SER A 1000 33.40 -19.99 33.02
CA SER A 1000 32.79 -19.20 31.95
C SER A 1000 31.36 -19.64 31.63
N SER A 1001 30.47 -18.68 31.47
CA SER A 1001 29.15 -18.83 30.86
C SER A 1001 28.98 -17.79 29.75
N TYR A 1002 28.11 -18.06 28.79
CA TYR A 1002 27.71 -17.08 27.78
C TYR A 1002 26.30 -16.57 28.07
N THR A 1003 25.96 -15.40 27.55
CA THR A 1003 24.58 -14.95 27.50
C THR A 1003 24.32 -14.18 26.20
N PRO A 1004 23.18 -14.41 25.51
CA PRO A 1004 22.84 -13.62 24.32
C PRO A 1004 22.48 -12.19 24.70
N THR A 1005 21.81 -12.00 25.85
CA THR A 1005 21.30 -10.73 26.38
C THR A 1005 21.35 -10.75 27.91
N LEU A 1006 21.27 -9.59 28.57
CA LEU A 1006 21.10 -9.50 30.02
C LEU A 1006 19.74 -10.07 30.43
N THR A 1007 18.68 -9.81 29.65
CA THR A 1007 17.33 -10.33 29.94
C THR A 1007 17.30 -11.86 30.08
N ALA A 1008 18.13 -12.59 29.32
CA ALA A 1008 18.16 -14.05 29.35
C ALA A 1008 18.62 -14.65 30.70
N ILE A 1009 19.24 -13.86 31.57
CA ILE A 1009 19.76 -14.31 32.88
C ILE A 1009 19.11 -13.62 34.08
N ILE A 1010 18.12 -12.73 33.88
CA ILE A 1010 17.37 -12.11 34.98
C ILE A 1010 16.32 -13.07 35.54
N ASP A 1011 16.25 -13.21 36.87
CA ASP A 1011 15.25 -14.04 37.56
C ASP A 1011 13.95 -13.28 37.82
N TRP A 1012 12.88 -13.64 37.11
CA TRP A 1012 11.56 -13.05 37.33
C TRP A 1012 10.62 -13.93 38.17
N SER A 1013 10.95 -15.21 38.38
CA SER A 1013 10.23 -16.13 39.28
C SER A 1013 10.97 -17.47 39.36
N GLN A 1014 11.11 -18.03 40.57
CA GLN A 1014 11.53 -19.42 40.72
C GLN A 1014 10.29 -20.32 40.59
N PRO A 1015 10.28 -21.33 39.70
CA PRO A 1015 9.36 -22.44 39.90
C PRO A 1015 9.77 -23.11 41.21
N GLU A 1016 8.87 -23.16 42.19
CA GLU A 1016 9.08 -23.94 43.41
C GLU A 1016 9.47 -25.37 43.02
N MET A 1017 10.49 -25.92 43.69
CA MET A 1017 10.83 -27.34 43.55
C MET A 1017 9.63 -28.18 44.00
N THR A 1018 8.81 -28.59 43.03
CA THR A 1018 7.66 -29.46 43.26
C THR A 1018 8.12 -30.91 43.32
N LYS A 1019 7.34 -31.76 44.01
CA LYS A 1019 7.51 -33.22 44.02
C LYS A 1019 7.40 -33.86 42.61
N ASP A 1020 7.06 -33.07 41.60
CA ASP A 1020 6.79 -33.48 40.21
C ASP A 1020 7.97 -33.24 39.26
N PHE A 1021 9.21 -33.14 39.76
CA PHE A 1021 10.40 -32.90 38.92
C PHE A 1021 10.63 -34.02 37.90
N GLN A 1022 10.79 -33.65 36.63
CA GLN A 1022 10.95 -34.60 35.53
C GLN A 1022 12.08 -34.22 34.56
N ILE A 1023 12.85 -35.22 34.12
CA ILE A 1023 13.87 -35.12 33.06
C ILE A 1023 13.32 -35.76 31.78
N LEU A 1024 13.37 -35.05 30.66
CA LEU A 1024 13.19 -35.59 29.32
C LEU A 1024 14.54 -35.95 28.72
N THR A 1025 14.63 -37.14 28.14
CA THR A 1025 15.79 -37.59 27.36
C THR A 1025 15.32 -38.02 25.98
N VAL A 1026 15.96 -37.51 24.93
CA VAL A 1026 15.66 -37.85 23.54
C VAL A 1026 16.94 -38.38 22.89
N ALA A 1027 16.89 -39.58 22.31
CA ALA A 1027 18.00 -40.14 21.54
C ALA A 1027 17.55 -40.50 20.12
N GLN A 1028 18.25 -39.98 19.12
CA GLN A 1028 18.02 -40.35 17.72
C GLN A 1028 19.28 -40.98 17.11
N PRO A 1029 19.51 -42.29 17.32
CA PRO A 1029 20.72 -42.97 16.85
C PRO A 1029 20.74 -43.24 15.34
N SER A 1030 19.57 -43.23 14.68
CA SER A 1030 19.41 -43.56 13.26
C SER A 1030 18.43 -42.62 12.56
N THR A 1031 18.82 -41.37 12.36
CA THR A 1031 18.03 -40.39 11.60
C THR A 1031 18.07 -40.71 10.09
N PRO A 1032 16.91 -40.72 9.39
CA PRO A 1032 16.88 -40.81 7.93
C PRO A 1032 17.74 -39.74 7.26
N ARG A 1033 18.59 -40.13 6.30
CA ARG A 1033 19.48 -39.25 5.50
C ARG A 1033 20.63 -38.57 6.26
N ALA A 1034 20.86 -38.89 7.54
CA ALA A 1034 22.03 -38.43 8.30
C ALA A 1034 22.99 -39.60 8.65
N SER A 1035 24.17 -39.30 9.18
CA SER A 1035 25.12 -40.30 9.67
C SER A 1035 24.62 -40.93 11.00
N PRO A 1036 24.83 -42.24 11.24
CA PRO A 1036 24.42 -42.87 12.50
C PRO A 1036 25.16 -42.29 13.72
N LEU A 1037 24.45 -42.12 14.84
CA LEU A 1037 24.98 -41.66 16.13
C LEU A 1037 24.68 -42.69 17.25
N PRO A 1038 25.25 -43.90 17.19
CA PRO A 1038 24.90 -44.99 18.10
C PRO A 1038 25.19 -44.68 19.58
N ALA A 1039 26.13 -43.77 19.88
CA ALA A 1039 26.43 -43.42 21.27
C ALA A 1039 25.34 -42.58 21.94
N THR A 1040 24.43 -41.95 21.19
CA THR A 1040 23.29 -41.17 21.75
C THR A 1040 22.37 -42.02 22.63
N GLU A 1041 22.17 -43.29 22.29
CA GLU A 1041 21.38 -44.22 23.11
C GLU A 1041 22.12 -44.58 24.42
N LYS A 1042 23.45 -44.75 24.33
CA LYS A 1042 24.29 -44.97 25.51
C LYS A 1042 24.25 -43.76 26.44
N GLU A 1043 24.30 -42.56 25.88
CA GLU A 1043 24.22 -41.28 26.59
C GLU A 1043 22.91 -41.17 27.39
N VAL A 1044 21.76 -41.35 26.73
CA VAL A 1044 20.45 -41.27 27.41
C VAL A 1044 20.28 -42.35 28.48
N ARG A 1045 20.79 -43.57 28.24
CA ARG A 1045 20.79 -44.65 29.26
C ARG A 1045 21.62 -44.29 30.49
N GLN A 1046 22.75 -43.60 30.32
CA GLN A 1046 23.57 -43.13 31.43
C GLN A 1046 22.85 -42.08 32.28
N VAL A 1047 22.20 -41.09 31.64
CA VAL A 1047 21.38 -40.09 32.36
C VAL A 1047 20.31 -40.78 33.21
N LYS A 1048 19.60 -41.76 32.64
CA LYS A 1048 18.59 -42.54 33.36
C LYS A 1048 19.17 -43.31 34.55
N ALA A 1049 20.38 -43.85 34.44
CA ALA A 1049 21.06 -44.55 35.53
C ALA A 1049 21.48 -43.60 36.66
N ILE A 1050 21.97 -42.41 36.33
CA ILE A 1050 22.41 -41.39 37.30
C ILE A 1050 21.20 -40.76 38.02
N ALA A 1051 20.08 -40.58 37.32
CA ALA A 1051 18.87 -39.97 37.86
C ALA A 1051 18.28 -40.69 39.08
N GLY A 1052 18.53 -41.99 39.23
CA GLY A 1052 18.11 -42.76 40.40
C GLY A 1052 16.60 -42.65 40.68
N GLY A 1053 16.22 -41.87 41.70
CA GLY A 1053 14.82 -41.65 42.12
C GLY A 1053 14.08 -40.52 41.38
N VAL A 1054 14.75 -39.77 40.50
CA VAL A 1054 14.14 -38.70 39.69
C VAL A 1054 13.41 -39.30 38.49
N ARG A 1055 12.21 -38.79 38.16
CA ARG A 1055 11.43 -39.27 37.01
C ARG A 1055 12.15 -38.91 35.70
N VAL A 1056 12.41 -39.92 34.87
CA VAL A 1056 13.00 -39.75 33.52
C VAL A 1056 12.05 -40.33 32.46
N GLU A 1057 11.63 -39.48 31.52
CA GLU A 1057 10.94 -39.87 30.29
C GLU A 1057 11.97 -39.98 29.16
N SER A 1058 11.99 -41.10 28.45
CA SER A 1058 12.96 -41.37 27.38
C SER A 1058 12.24 -41.65 26.06
N LEU A 1059 12.55 -40.86 25.03
CA LEU A 1059 12.07 -41.03 23.66
C LEU A 1059 13.26 -41.43 22.78
N ILE A 1060 13.27 -42.66 22.27
CA ILE A 1060 14.41 -43.22 21.54
C ILE A 1060 13.97 -43.70 20.16
N GLY A 1061 14.74 -43.39 19.11
CA GLY A 1061 14.51 -43.92 17.77
C GLY A 1061 13.20 -43.43 17.17
N ASP A 1062 12.30 -44.35 16.82
CA ASP A 1062 10.98 -44.07 16.24
C ASP A 1062 10.00 -43.37 17.20
N GLU A 1063 10.24 -43.47 18.51
CA GLU A 1063 9.45 -42.75 19.52
C GLU A 1063 9.74 -41.23 19.55
N ALA A 1064 10.91 -40.81 19.08
CA ALA A 1064 11.36 -39.42 19.07
C ALA A 1064 10.77 -38.66 17.87
N THR A 1065 9.44 -38.50 17.83
CA THR A 1065 8.74 -37.66 16.83
C THR A 1065 8.59 -36.23 17.32
N MET A 1066 8.51 -35.26 16.41
CA MET A 1066 8.37 -33.83 16.76
C MET A 1066 7.24 -33.57 17.75
N ALA A 1067 6.05 -34.14 17.51
CA ALA A 1067 4.88 -33.92 18.36
C ALA A 1067 5.08 -34.46 19.78
N ARG A 1068 5.66 -35.66 19.92
CA ARG A 1068 5.91 -36.28 21.24
C ARG A 1068 7.00 -35.55 22.00
N VAL A 1069 8.09 -35.19 21.33
CA VAL A 1069 9.20 -34.44 21.92
C VAL A 1069 8.70 -33.09 22.46
N LEU A 1070 7.98 -32.31 21.66
CA LEU A 1070 7.47 -31.00 22.06
C LEU A 1070 6.48 -31.09 23.23
N GLN A 1071 5.60 -32.09 23.24
CA GLN A 1071 4.67 -32.32 24.35
C GLN A 1071 5.40 -32.70 25.65
N ALA A 1072 6.44 -33.53 25.55
CA ALA A 1072 7.25 -33.92 26.71
C ALA A 1072 8.10 -32.75 27.23
N MET A 1073 8.62 -31.88 26.35
CA MET A 1073 9.37 -30.68 26.73
C MET A 1073 8.52 -29.74 27.60
N LYS A 1074 7.24 -29.53 27.26
CA LYS A 1074 6.31 -28.67 28.05
C LYS A 1074 6.10 -29.16 29.49
N ARG A 1075 6.25 -30.46 29.73
CA ARG A 1075 5.98 -31.11 31.03
C ARG A 1075 7.23 -31.31 31.88
N SER A 1076 8.40 -31.21 31.27
CA SER A 1076 9.68 -31.56 31.88
C SER A 1076 10.41 -30.33 32.41
N ASN A 1077 11.20 -30.53 33.46
CA ASN A 1077 12.05 -29.49 34.03
C ASN A 1077 13.40 -29.43 33.32
N TRP A 1078 14.01 -30.60 33.09
CA TRP A 1078 15.28 -30.71 32.38
C TRP A 1078 15.09 -31.44 31.06
N ILE A 1079 15.72 -30.93 30.01
CA ILE A 1079 15.58 -31.44 28.65
C ILE A 1079 16.95 -31.87 28.13
N HIS A 1080 17.12 -33.13 27.75
CA HIS A 1080 18.34 -33.66 27.16
C HIS A 1080 18.06 -34.15 25.75
N LEU A 1081 18.69 -33.51 24.74
CA LEU A 1081 18.54 -33.85 23.33
C LEU A 1081 19.86 -34.41 22.78
N ALA A 1082 19.89 -35.72 22.52
CA ALA A 1082 21.00 -36.43 21.89
C ALA A 1082 20.61 -36.81 20.45
N CYS A 1083 20.85 -35.90 19.51
CA CYS A 1083 20.43 -36.01 18.10
C CYS A 1083 21.27 -35.11 17.19
N HIS A 1084 21.02 -35.14 15.88
CA HIS A 1084 21.65 -34.17 14.97
C HIS A 1084 21.02 -32.79 15.16
N GLY A 1085 21.87 -31.77 15.32
CA GLY A 1085 21.48 -30.37 15.16
C GLY A 1085 21.83 -29.90 13.76
N LEU A 1086 20.95 -29.10 13.16
CA LEU A 1086 21.13 -28.50 11.84
C LEU A 1086 21.10 -26.98 11.97
N GLN A 1087 22.18 -26.32 11.54
CA GLN A 1087 22.21 -24.86 11.37
C GLN A 1087 21.95 -24.52 9.90
N HIS A 1088 20.89 -23.77 9.62
CA HIS A 1088 20.55 -23.34 8.27
C HIS A 1088 21.18 -21.96 7.97
N ARG A 1089 22.04 -21.89 6.95
CA ARG A 1089 22.93 -20.72 6.70
C ARG A 1089 22.27 -19.51 6.03
N ILE A 1090 21.10 -19.71 5.42
CA ILE A 1090 20.38 -18.68 4.67
C ILE A 1090 19.19 -18.15 5.47
N ASP A 1091 18.64 -18.97 6.37
CA ASP A 1091 17.45 -18.68 7.16
C ASP A 1091 17.66 -19.32 8.52
N SER A 1092 18.05 -18.52 9.50
CA SER A 1092 18.44 -18.99 10.82
C SER A 1092 17.29 -19.65 11.59
N LEU A 1093 16.04 -19.31 11.27
CA LEU A 1093 14.84 -19.85 11.94
C LEU A 1093 14.51 -21.28 11.51
N LYS A 1094 15.06 -21.75 10.38
CA LYS A 1094 15.01 -23.15 9.93
C LYS A 1094 16.11 -24.03 10.53
N SER A 1095 16.93 -23.49 11.42
CA SER A 1095 17.85 -24.30 12.21
C SER A 1095 17.04 -25.15 13.19
N GLY A 1096 17.42 -26.39 13.46
CA GLY A 1096 16.57 -27.30 14.24
C GLY A 1096 17.22 -28.59 14.68
N PHE A 1097 16.45 -29.39 15.41
CA PHE A 1097 16.84 -30.75 15.84
C PHE A 1097 16.22 -31.78 14.92
N LEU A 1098 17.03 -32.67 14.33
CA LEU A 1098 16.52 -33.73 13.47
C LEU A 1098 15.95 -34.87 14.32
N LEU A 1099 14.63 -35.02 14.26
CA LEU A 1099 13.88 -36.06 14.94
C LEU A 1099 13.53 -37.20 13.96
N HIS A 1100 12.75 -38.19 14.39
CA HIS A 1100 12.45 -39.37 13.57
C HIS A 1100 11.69 -39.03 12.28
N ASP A 1101 10.67 -38.19 12.41
CA ASP A 1101 9.71 -37.85 11.37
C ASP A 1101 10.08 -36.58 10.60
N LYS A 1102 10.50 -35.52 11.31
CA LYS A 1102 10.90 -34.22 10.73
C LYS A 1102 11.85 -33.45 11.64
N THR A 1103 12.31 -32.29 11.18
CA THR A 1103 13.09 -31.36 12.00
C THR A 1103 12.18 -30.58 12.95
N LEU A 1104 12.56 -30.47 14.22
CA LEU A 1104 12.01 -29.48 15.15
C LEU A 1104 12.76 -28.16 14.92
N ASP A 1105 12.18 -27.31 14.09
CA ASP A 1105 12.76 -26.02 13.71
C ASP A 1105 12.70 -25.01 14.88
N LEU A 1106 13.64 -24.07 14.87
CA LEU A 1106 13.75 -22.99 15.84
C LEU A 1106 12.49 -22.12 15.85
N SER A 1107 11.89 -21.87 14.68
CA SER A 1107 10.60 -21.18 14.54
C SER A 1107 9.46 -21.89 15.29
N GLU A 1108 9.44 -23.22 15.29
CA GLU A 1108 8.43 -24.02 15.99
C GLU A 1108 8.70 -24.11 17.49
N LEU A 1109 9.97 -24.26 17.87
CA LEU A 1109 10.41 -24.28 19.27
C LEU A 1109 10.06 -22.97 19.98
N ILE A 1110 10.37 -21.83 19.37
CA ILE A 1110 10.15 -20.50 19.94
C ILE A 1110 8.66 -20.20 20.12
N LYS A 1111 7.77 -20.77 19.29
CA LYS A 1111 6.30 -20.59 19.39
C LYS A 1111 5.68 -21.25 20.62
N GLU A 1112 6.39 -22.17 21.27
CA GLU A 1112 5.85 -22.91 22.42
C GLU A 1112 6.48 -22.47 23.76
N PRO A 1113 5.69 -22.03 24.76
CA PRO A 1113 6.23 -21.71 26.07
C PRO A 1113 6.54 -23.02 26.82
N LEU A 1114 7.72 -23.07 27.44
CA LEU A 1114 8.16 -24.18 28.28
C LEU A 1114 8.17 -23.74 29.75
N PRO A 1115 7.00 -23.57 30.40
CA PRO A 1115 6.88 -22.91 31.71
C PRO A 1115 7.57 -23.66 32.86
N LYS A 1116 7.77 -24.97 32.70
CA LYS A 1116 8.48 -25.81 33.68
C LYS A 1116 9.97 -25.96 33.40
N ALA A 1117 10.40 -25.66 32.17
CA ALA A 1117 11.76 -25.92 31.74
C ALA A 1117 12.72 -25.00 32.50
N ASP A 1118 13.74 -25.60 33.09
CA ASP A 1118 14.75 -24.93 33.90
C ASP A 1118 16.14 -25.11 33.27
N PHE A 1119 16.39 -26.26 32.65
CA PHE A 1119 17.69 -26.61 32.07
C PHE A 1119 17.56 -27.38 30.75
N ALA A 1120 18.49 -27.15 29.83
CA ALA A 1120 18.64 -28.00 28.65
C ALA A 1120 20.10 -28.46 28.44
N PHE A 1121 20.28 -29.72 28.07
CA PHE A 1121 21.53 -30.27 27.60
C PHE A 1121 21.37 -30.68 26.14
N LEU A 1122 22.02 -29.94 25.24
CA LEU A 1122 21.93 -30.12 23.81
C LEU A 1122 23.17 -30.89 23.33
N SER A 1123 23.12 -32.22 23.43
CA SER A 1123 24.08 -33.16 22.83
C SER A 1123 23.81 -33.28 21.32
N ALA A 1124 23.81 -32.14 20.66
CA ALA A 1124 23.55 -31.99 19.24
C ALA A 1124 24.55 -31.00 18.64
N CYS A 1125 25.00 -31.30 17.42
CA CYS A 1125 26.00 -30.52 16.70
C CYS A 1125 25.50 -29.10 16.41
N GLN A 1126 26.40 -28.11 16.51
CA GLN A 1126 26.17 -26.73 16.05
C GLN A 1126 25.01 -25.99 16.74
N THR A 1127 24.67 -26.36 17.96
CA THR A 1127 23.55 -25.76 18.71
C THR A 1127 23.82 -24.34 19.20
N ALA A 1128 25.08 -23.89 19.15
CA ALA A 1128 25.51 -22.54 19.49
C ALA A 1128 26.39 -21.85 18.41
N THR A 1129 26.21 -22.19 17.13
CA THR A 1129 27.04 -21.64 16.04
C THR A 1129 26.52 -20.29 15.50
N GLY A 1130 25.21 -20.09 15.39
CA GLY A 1130 24.59 -18.84 14.89
C GLY A 1130 24.88 -18.49 13.41
N ASP A 1131 24.41 -17.31 12.99
CA ASP A 1131 24.59 -16.76 11.63
C ASP A 1131 25.50 -15.52 11.63
N GLU A 1132 26.58 -15.61 10.86
CA GLU A 1132 27.59 -14.56 10.71
C GLU A 1132 27.00 -13.22 10.27
N LYS A 1133 25.98 -13.22 9.40
CA LYS A 1133 25.38 -11.99 8.86
C LYS A 1133 24.54 -11.24 9.88
N ILE A 1134 24.09 -11.93 10.92
CA ILE A 1134 23.15 -11.42 11.93
C ILE A 1134 23.69 -11.67 13.35
N ALA A 1135 25.01 -11.59 13.50
CA ALA A 1135 25.73 -11.89 14.73
C ALA A 1135 25.18 -11.21 15.99
N GLU A 1136 24.67 -9.99 15.84
CA GLU A 1136 24.07 -9.23 16.94
C GLU A 1136 22.83 -9.88 17.51
N GLU A 1137 22.09 -10.66 16.72
CA GLU A 1137 20.82 -11.26 17.13
C GLU A 1137 20.99 -12.62 17.81
N SER A 1138 22.18 -13.22 17.81
CA SER A 1138 22.44 -14.53 18.46
C SER A 1138 21.38 -15.61 18.12
N VAL A 1139 20.93 -15.69 16.86
CA VAL A 1139 19.87 -16.62 16.43
C VAL A 1139 20.42 -18.03 16.25
N HIS A 1140 20.43 -18.81 17.32
CA HIS A 1140 20.82 -20.22 17.33
C HIS A 1140 20.02 -21.04 18.36
N LEU A 1141 20.12 -22.37 18.28
CA LEU A 1141 19.28 -23.30 19.07
C LEU A 1141 19.40 -23.12 20.58
N ALA A 1142 20.61 -22.91 21.12
CA ALA A 1142 20.82 -22.69 22.56
C ALA A 1142 20.15 -21.39 23.06
N ALA A 1143 20.23 -20.29 22.30
CA ALA A 1143 19.50 -19.06 22.62
C ALA A 1143 17.99 -19.30 22.51
N GLY A 1144 17.54 -20.04 21.50
CA GLY A 1144 16.13 -20.46 21.36
C GLY A 1144 15.58 -21.18 22.57
N MET A 1145 16.36 -22.09 23.18
CA MET A 1145 15.96 -22.78 24.42
C MET A 1145 15.81 -21.81 25.60
N LEU A 1146 16.73 -20.83 25.75
CA LEU A 1146 16.63 -19.80 26.79
C LEU A 1146 15.36 -18.97 26.63
N PHE A 1147 15.11 -18.50 25.41
CA PHE A 1147 13.92 -17.70 25.09
C PHE A 1147 12.61 -18.50 25.12
N SER A 1148 12.66 -19.82 25.03
CA SER A 1148 11.50 -20.71 25.17
C SER A 1148 11.15 -21.01 26.63
N GLY A 1149 12.05 -20.75 27.57
CA GLY A 1149 11.80 -20.87 29.02
C GLY A 1149 12.94 -21.46 29.83
N CYS A 1150 13.93 -22.12 29.20
CA CYS A 1150 15.08 -22.65 29.93
C CYS A 1150 15.88 -21.52 30.58
N LYS A 1151 16.40 -21.76 31.77
CA LYS A 1151 17.25 -20.77 32.47
C LYS A 1151 18.74 -20.99 32.22
N GLY A 1152 19.14 -22.23 31.95
CA GLY A 1152 20.51 -22.59 31.59
C GLY A 1152 20.54 -23.65 30.49
N VAL A 1153 21.54 -23.58 29.62
CA VAL A 1153 21.70 -24.48 28.47
C VAL A 1153 23.17 -24.89 28.35
N ILE A 1154 23.44 -26.18 28.26
CA ILE A 1154 24.73 -26.70 27.78
C ILE A 1154 24.55 -27.07 26.31
N GLY A 1155 25.43 -26.56 25.45
CA GLY A 1155 25.39 -26.80 24.01
C GLY A 1155 26.78 -26.89 23.40
N THR A 1156 26.85 -27.04 22.08
CA THR A 1156 28.11 -27.14 21.34
C THR A 1156 28.24 -26.09 20.24
N MET A 1157 29.41 -25.44 20.16
CA MET A 1157 29.71 -24.45 19.12
C MET A 1157 29.97 -25.09 17.74
N TRP A 1158 30.33 -26.38 17.67
CA TRP A 1158 30.45 -27.17 16.45
C TRP A 1158 30.27 -28.67 16.74
N SER A 1159 30.30 -29.51 15.71
CA SER A 1159 30.07 -30.96 15.86
C SER A 1159 31.14 -31.64 16.71
N ILE A 1160 30.72 -32.33 17.77
CA ILE A 1160 31.56 -33.17 18.64
C ILE A 1160 31.71 -34.60 18.09
N GLN A 1161 32.62 -35.40 18.65
CA GLN A 1161 32.70 -36.82 18.34
C GLN A 1161 31.64 -37.60 19.14
N ASP A 1162 31.01 -38.59 18.50
CA ASP A 1162 29.96 -39.43 19.11
C ASP A 1162 30.43 -40.10 20.42
N ASN A 1163 31.73 -40.44 20.53
CA ASN A 1163 32.30 -41.08 21.72
C ASN A 1163 32.62 -40.12 22.89
N ASP A 1164 32.68 -38.81 22.65
CA ASP A 1164 33.05 -37.84 23.69
C ASP A 1164 31.81 -37.31 24.43
N ALA A 1165 30.68 -37.20 23.74
CA ALA A 1165 29.42 -36.72 24.34
C ALA A 1165 29.01 -37.50 25.61
N PRO A 1166 29.01 -38.85 25.63
CA PRO A 1166 28.64 -39.61 26.82
C PRO A 1166 29.55 -39.37 28.03
N LYS A 1167 30.85 -39.07 27.81
CA LYS A 1167 31.80 -38.80 28.90
C LYS A 1167 31.45 -37.50 29.61
N VAL A 1168 31.25 -36.43 28.83
CA VAL A 1168 30.88 -35.10 29.35
C VAL A 1168 29.51 -35.16 30.01
N THR A 1169 28.53 -35.78 29.35
CA THR A 1169 27.17 -35.94 29.88
C THR A 1169 27.17 -36.67 31.22
N LYS A 1170 27.93 -37.77 31.34
CA LYS A 1170 28.06 -38.50 32.61
C LYS A 1170 28.57 -37.58 33.73
N ALA A 1171 29.72 -36.93 33.54
CA ALA A 1171 30.34 -36.08 34.55
C ALA A 1171 29.43 -34.89 34.95
N VAL A 1172 28.75 -34.27 33.98
CA VAL A 1172 27.81 -33.17 34.23
C VAL A 1172 26.63 -33.63 35.08
N TYR A 1173 25.95 -34.71 34.71
CA TYR A 1173 24.77 -35.19 35.44
C TYR A 1173 25.12 -35.75 36.81
N GLU A 1174 26.26 -36.42 37.00
CA GLU A 1174 26.71 -36.91 38.31
C GLU A 1174 26.87 -35.77 39.31
N ARG A 1175 27.34 -34.60 38.86
CA ARG A 1175 27.44 -33.41 39.71
C ARG A 1175 26.10 -32.71 39.91
N MET A 1176 25.34 -32.49 38.83
CA MET A 1176 24.05 -31.77 38.88
C MET A 1176 22.96 -32.51 39.67
N LEU A 1177 23.07 -33.84 39.80
CA LEU A 1177 22.16 -34.70 40.55
C LEU A 1177 22.80 -35.27 41.82
N LYS A 1178 23.88 -34.64 42.31
CA LYS A 1178 24.55 -35.06 43.55
C LYS A 1178 23.53 -35.18 44.70
N ASP A 1179 23.65 -36.24 45.49
CA ASP A 1179 22.73 -36.59 46.59
C ASP A 1179 21.25 -36.77 46.16
N GLY A 1180 21.01 -37.02 44.86
CA GLY A 1180 19.66 -37.21 44.30
C GLY A 1180 18.84 -35.92 44.21
N LYS A 1181 19.48 -34.75 44.36
CA LYS A 1181 18.82 -33.43 44.33
C LYS A 1181 19.20 -32.68 43.05
N PRO A 1182 18.26 -32.44 42.12
CA PRO A 1182 18.52 -31.63 40.94
C PRO A 1182 18.93 -30.19 41.31
N ASN A 1183 20.10 -29.75 40.84
CA ASN A 1183 20.57 -28.38 41.03
C ASN A 1183 21.12 -27.79 39.72
N ARG A 1184 20.32 -26.97 39.04
CA ARG A 1184 20.74 -26.27 37.82
C ARG A 1184 21.91 -25.32 38.05
N LYS A 1185 22.00 -24.67 39.23
CA LYS A 1185 23.06 -23.68 39.50
C LYS A 1185 24.47 -24.28 39.41
N GLU A 1186 24.59 -25.61 39.54
CA GLU A 1186 25.86 -26.32 39.34
C GLU A 1186 26.22 -26.55 37.87
N ALA A 1187 25.33 -26.31 36.89
CA ALA A 1187 25.54 -26.69 35.49
C ALA A 1187 26.82 -26.12 34.87
N ALA A 1188 27.09 -24.83 35.08
CA ALA A 1188 28.31 -24.19 34.56
C ALA A 1188 29.58 -24.80 35.19
N ARG A 1189 29.55 -25.07 36.49
CA ARG A 1189 30.67 -25.69 37.23
C ARG A 1189 30.86 -27.15 36.83
N ALA A 1190 29.75 -27.88 36.68
CA ALA A 1190 29.73 -29.26 36.22
C ALA A 1190 30.33 -29.39 34.81
N LEU A 1191 29.99 -28.47 33.90
CA LEU A 1191 30.60 -28.44 32.57
C LEU A 1191 32.10 -28.13 32.64
N HIS A 1192 32.49 -27.14 33.44
CA HIS A 1192 33.89 -26.74 33.60
C HIS A 1192 34.76 -27.93 34.07
N GLU A 1193 34.29 -28.70 35.05
CA GLU A 1193 34.98 -29.89 35.54
C GLU A 1193 34.95 -31.05 34.54
N ALA A 1194 33.81 -31.32 33.91
CA ALA A 1194 33.70 -32.37 32.90
C ALA A 1194 34.64 -32.13 31.70
N VAL A 1195 34.76 -30.88 31.25
CA VAL A 1195 35.69 -30.47 30.20
C VAL A 1195 37.14 -30.56 30.67
N LYS A 1196 37.43 -30.23 31.94
CA LYS A 1196 38.76 -30.43 32.54
C LYS A 1196 39.16 -31.90 32.54
N GLU A 1197 38.28 -32.80 32.99
CA GLU A 1197 38.52 -34.25 32.97
C GLU A 1197 38.75 -34.77 31.54
N LEU A 1198 37.93 -34.32 30.58
CA LEU A 1198 38.09 -34.70 29.18
C LEU A 1198 39.44 -34.24 28.62
N ARG A 1199 39.86 -33.01 28.94
CA ARG A 1199 41.17 -32.45 28.56
C ARG A 1199 42.33 -33.23 29.19
N GLU A 1200 42.25 -33.57 30.48
CA GLU A 1200 43.26 -34.35 31.20
C GLU A 1200 43.35 -35.81 30.72
N SER A 1201 42.28 -36.34 30.12
CA SER A 1201 42.28 -37.66 29.47
C SER A 1201 43.07 -37.72 28.16
N GLY A 1202 43.62 -36.59 27.69
CA GLY A 1202 44.40 -36.48 26.45
C GLY A 1202 43.57 -36.18 25.20
N ALA A 1203 42.31 -35.74 25.36
CA ALA A 1203 41.47 -35.33 24.24
C ALA A 1203 42.02 -34.08 23.53
N ASP A 1204 41.86 -34.00 22.21
CA ASP A 1204 42.29 -32.83 21.43
C ASP A 1204 41.42 -31.59 21.69
N LEU A 1205 41.91 -30.41 21.30
CA LEU A 1205 41.17 -29.15 21.44
C LEU A 1205 39.82 -29.17 20.71
N LEU A 1206 39.72 -29.86 19.56
CA LEU A 1206 38.49 -29.92 18.77
C LEU A 1206 37.40 -30.75 19.45
N SER A 1207 37.76 -31.57 20.44
CA SER A 1207 36.85 -32.47 21.16
C SER A 1207 36.25 -31.83 22.41
N TRP A 1208 37.01 -31.00 23.15
CA TRP A 1208 36.54 -30.44 24.43
C TRP A 1208 36.17 -28.94 24.39
N VAL A 1209 36.77 -28.13 23.51
CA VAL A 1209 36.42 -26.70 23.35
C VAL A 1209 34.98 -26.44 22.81
N PRO A 1210 34.30 -27.34 22.07
CA PRO A 1210 32.96 -27.04 21.58
C PRO A 1210 31.95 -26.75 22.70
N PHE A 1211 32.14 -27.35 23.88
CA PHE A 1211 31.17 -27.35 24.96
C PHE A 1211 31.09 -26.00 25.66
N ILE A 1212 29.91 -25.39 25.63
CA ILE A 1212 29.65 -24.13 26.31
C ILE A 1212 28.44 -24.23 27.23
N HIS A 1213 28.46 -23.44 28.29
CA HIS A 1213 27.30 -23.15 29.11
C HIS A 1213 26.76 -21.77 28.73
N MET A 1214 25.46 -21.64 28.50
CA MET A 1214 24.77 -20.39 28.20
C MET A 1214 23.59 -20.19 29.14
N GLY A 1215 23.37 -18.97 29.60
CA GLY A 1215 22.32 -18.65 30.57
C GLY A 1215 22.80 -18.76 32.02
N ARG A 1216 21.83 -18.85 32.94
CA ARG A 1216 21.98 -18.70 34.38
C ARG A 1216 22.24 -19.99 35.14
#